data_AF-A0A1S3BFX4-F1
#
_entry.id   AF-A0A1S3BFX4-F1
#
_cell.length_a   1.000
_cell.length_b   1.000
_cell.length_c   1.000
_cell.angle_alpha   90.00
_cell.angle_beta   90.00
_cell.angle_gamma   90.00
#
_symmetry.space_group_name_H-M   'P 1'
#
loop_
_entity.id
_entity.type
_entity.pdbx_description
1 polymer ?
#
loop_
_entity_poly.entity_id
_entity_poly.type
_entity_poly.pdbx_seq_one_letter_code
_entity_poly.pdbx_strand_id
1 'polypeptide(L)'
;MLRASPLCSSTSFSHYFPNISILNRCTQLFRRRLPLTCKGSASLILQLPLYHLHCFALSHPSRRRVATSEIFETVEAPSGFVEIGYISNVHGTDGEVRVKPTTDFPELRFSTPGTRWLKQKVSGREEIREVDLENGREHPGRKSWILKFIGVDTADQAKLLIGSTLLVNEEDETGQSLGTVVNVYDFGAQDLLHVMLNCSEGILDTSGNPTSIETGLSGHLVWIPFVEAIVPIVDLQRREIKITPPKGLLELNFRSDKRSKKERRQLEWKERKKFQKHLVAAKKELSEMEQKHVFDGFKFGEKAQGKLLADQIVGINSKLLQKALQDIEIPTRRLAVNELFDASKLVKVQNTLGISDRCVISGANEEELGTHANLQKTGHDLISSGKTAVILVVNDEGWYSDLGIVCDTADHPASSSLPDLLSDDRRFAKIEDRPYVPLILVCSASTIHSIEKLFVDNDYFAFDSEKIWFLKEEGLPVVSNVVDEKSKFKILMKSPWEILQSPVGSGGVINLLSSPNVLGRLAELGMEYVEICSSSHRNAGMNSLLLGCTHSCGANIGIQLHKGDADFEKSFDLIFSMNFIRRLMKQIDKPQFYAIPKPNAHVEKVEKEWVEVSPSSPNSYHLYSSIFSCLDECSFDEIFTMENS
;
A
#
# COMPACT_ATOMS: atom_id res chain seq x y z
N MET A 1 26.44 -69.78 -13.71
CA MET A 1 25.47 -70.80 -14.20
C MET A 1 24.13 -70.07 -14.35
N LEU A 2 23.44 -70.08 -15.50
CA LEU A 2 22.69 -71.19 -16.12
C LEU A 2 21.61 -71.74 -15.15
N ARG A 3 20.31 -71.93 -15.47
CA ARG A 3 19.43 -71.77 -16.66
C ARG A 3 17.96 -71.80 -16.14
N ALA A 4 16.85 -71.40 -16.81
CA ALA A 4 16.55 -70.70 -18.07
C ALA A 4 15.06 -70.22 -18.05
N SER A 5 14.61 -69.47 -19.07
CA SER A 5 13.16 -69.32 -19.41
C SER A 5 12.66 -70.49 -20.27
N PRO A 6 11.34 -70.77 -20.37
CA PRO A 6 10.56 -70.26 -21.53
C PRO A 6 9.02 -70.08 -21.33
N LEU A 7 8.38 -69.36 -22.30
CA LEU A 7 7.08 -69.62 -22.99
C LEU A 7 5.80 -70.05 -22.19
N CYS A 8 4.54 -69.68 -22.54
CA CYS A 8 3.95 -68.66 -23.43
C CYS A 8 2.40 -68.63 -23.26
N SER A 9 1.70 -67.91 -24.16
CA SER A 9 0.24 -67.89 -24.43
C SER A 9 -0.70 -67.09 -23.48
N SER A 10 -1.94 -66.76 -23.88
CA SER A 10 -2.37 -65.79 -24.93
C SER A 10 -3.88 -65.90 -25.24
N THR A 11 -4.62 -64.78 -25.22
CA THR A 11 -5.96 -64.66 -25.84
C THR A 11 -6.25 -63.19 -26.21
N SER A 12 -7.18 -62.98 -27.16
CA SER A 12 -7.39 -61.70 -27.89
C SER A 12 -8.88 -61.43 -28.20
N PHE A 13 -9.18 -60.45 -29.07
CA PHE A 13 -10.48 -59.95 -29.57
C PHE A 13 -11.20 -58.98 -28.59
N SER A 14 -11.53 -57.71 -28.88
CA SER A 14 -12.05 -56.94 -30.07
C SER A 14 -13.58 -56.97 -30.21
N HIS A 15 -14.29 -55.95 -30.70
CA HIS A 15 -13.93 -54.79 -31.57
C HIS A 15 -14.10 -53.44 -30.81
N TYR A 16 -14.34 -52.21 -31.32
CA TYR A 16 -14.86 -51.66 -32.59
C TYR A 16 -14.32 -50.24 -32.89
N PHE A 17 -14.21 -49.89 -34.19
CA PHE A 17 -14.13 -48.53 -34.74
C PHE A 17 -14.64 -48.56 -36.21
N PRO A 18 -15.51 -47.63 -36.65
CA PRO A 18 -15.87 -47.50 -38.06
C PRO A 18 -14.89 -46.60 -38.84
N ASN A 19 -14.54 -47.01 -40.05
CA ASN A 19 -13.81 -46.23 -41.06
C ASN A 19 -14.77 -45.80 -42.18
N ILE A 20 -14.19 -45.21 -43.25
CA ILE A 20 -14.66 -45.13 -44.66
C ILE A 20 -15.32 -43.79 -45.07
N SER A 21 -14.92 -43.10 -46.16
CA SER A 21 -13.70 -43.17 -47.02
C SER A 21 -13.71 -42.09 -48.14
N ILE A 22 -12.54 -41.78 -48.76
CA ILE A 22 -12.29 -41.61 -50.24
C ILE A 22 -13.09 -40.51 -51.00
N LEU A 23 -12.55 -39.62 -51.85
CA LEU A 23 -11.20 -39.38 -52.42
C LEU A 23 -10.95 -37.82 -52.46
N ASN A 24 -10.45 -37.04 -53.44
CA ASN A 24 -9.92 -37.25 -54.80
C ASN A 24 -8.89 -36.17 -55.24
N ARG A 25 -8.36 -36.34 -56.47
CA ARG A 25 -7.51 -35.45 -57.30
C ARG A 25 -8.26 -34.13 -57.67
N CYS A 26 -7.64 -33.07 -58.20
CA CYS A 26 -6.47 -33.04 -59.09
C CYS A 26 -5.67 -31.72 -59.10
N THR A 27 -4.48 -31.76 -59.70
CA THR A 27 -3.58 -30.64 -59.99
C THR A 27 -3.94 -29.89 -61.27
N GLN A 28 -3.65 -28.59 -61.36
CA GLN A 28 -3.02 -28.03 -62.57
C GLN A 28 -2.32 -26.67 -62.33
N LEU A 29 -1.26 -26.42 -63.08
CA LEU A 29 -0.65 -25.09 -63.22
C LEU A 29 -1.32 -24.36 -64.40
N PHE A 30 -1.42 -23.02 -64.32
CA PHE A 30 -1.38 -22.19 -65.52
C PHE A 30 -0.59 -20.89 -65.29
N ARG A 31 0.01 -20.38 -66.37
CA ARG A 31 0.95 -19.24 -66.41
C ARG A 31 0.78 -18.53 -67.75
N ARG A 32 0.97 -17.20 -67.80
CA ARG A 32 0.71 -16.26 -68.94
C ARG A 32 -0.77 -15.78 -69.00
N ARG A 33 -1.10 -14.58 -69.50
CA ARG A 33 -0.28 -13.52 -70.14
C ARG A 33 -0.93 -12.11 -69.98
N LEU A 34 -0.12 -11.06 -70.13
CA LEU A 34 -0.56 -9.67 -70.37
C LEU A 34 -1.26 -9.52 -71.74
N PRO A 35 -2.07 -8.46 -71.93
CA PRO A 35 -1.54 -7.24 -72.58
C PRO A 35 -1.85 -5.92 -71.84
N LEU A 36 -1.21 -4.83 -72.30
CA LEU A 36 -1.48 -3.43 -71.91
C LEU A 36 -2.75 -2.91 -72.65
N THR A 37 -3.34 -1.74 -72.35
CA THR A 37 -2.82 -0.38 -72.67
C THR A 37 -3.41 0.74 -71.79
N CYS A 38 -2.58 1.77 -71.54
CA CYS A 38 -2.82 3.23 -71.53
C CYS A 38 -4.28 3.79 -71.49
N LYS A 39 -4.56 4.94 -70.86
CA LYS A 39 -3.74 6.01 -70.23
C LYS A 39 -4.65 6.87 -69.33
N GLY A 40 -4.14 7.46 -68.25
CA GLY A 40 -4.86 8.45 -67.45
C GLY A 40 -4.02 8.93 -66.25
N SER A 41 -3.71 10.23 -66.18
CA SER A 41 -2.69 10.79 -65.29
C SER A 41 -3.25 11.80 -64.29
N ALA A 42 -3.04 11.57 -63.00
CA ALA A 42 -2.95 12.60 -61.98
C ALA A 42 -2.09 12.09 -60.82
N SER A 43 -1.08 12.87 -60.40
CA SER A 43 -0.20 12.53 -59.28
C SER A 43 0.13 13.80 -58.50
N LEU A 44 -0.37 13.89 -57.27
CA LEU A 44 0.01 14.93 -56.32
C LEU A 44 0.12 14.31 -54.92
N ILE A 45 1.23 14.61 -54.26
CA ILE A 45 1.48 14.28 -52.86
C ILE A 45 0.81 15.36 -52.02
N LEU A 46 0.09 14.96 -50.97
CA LEU A 46 -0.43 15.89 -49.97
C LEU A 46 0.13 15.53 -48.59
N GLN A 47 0.60 16.56 -47.89
CA GLN A 47 1.28 16.46 -46.60
C GLN A 47 0.28 16.57 -45.46
N LEU A 48 0.56 15.91 -44.33
CA LEU A 48 -0.15 16.12 -43.08
C LEU A 48 0.39 17.39 -42.39
N PRO A 49 -0.45 18.40 -42.08
CA PRO A 49 -0.05 19.53 -41.26
C PRO A 49 -0.15 19.20 -39.76
N LEU A 50 0.82 19.69 -38.99
CA LEU A 50 0.70 19.91 -37.54
C LEU A 50 0.05 21.29 -37.28
N TYR A 51 0.04 21.73 -36.01
CA TYR A 51 -0.56 22.97 -35.49
C TYR A 51 -2.10 22.93 -35.36
N HIS A 52 -2.74 23.56 -34.37
CA HIS A 52 -2.23 24.27 -33.19
C HIS A 52 -3.27 24.18 -32.05
N LEU A 53 -2.88 23.98 -30.79
CA LEU A 53 -3.75 24.34 -29.67
C LEU A 53 -3.65 25.85 -29.41
N HIS A 54 -4.79 26.48 -29.09
CA HIS A 54 -4.89 27.88 -28.70
C HIS A 54 -4.99 27.99 -27.17
N CYS A 55 -3.97 28.53 -26.52
CA CYS A 55 -4.09 29.04 -25.15
C CYS A 55 -4.47 30.53 -25.22
N PHE A 56 -5.61 30.91 -24.64
CA PHE A 56 -5.96 32.32 -24.43
C PHE A 56 -5.30 32.82 -23.15
N ALA A 57 -4.65 33.99 -23.22
CA ALA A 57 -4.05 34.65 -22.07
C ALA A 57 -5.09 35.52 -21.34
N LEU A 58 -5.02 35.55 -20.00
CA LEU A 58 -5.62 36.60 -19.18
C LEU A 58 -4.52 37.46 -18.58
N SER A 59 -4.73 38.77 -18.61
CA SER A 59 -3.73 39.78 -18.30
C SER A 59 -3.63 40.06 -16.80
N HIS A 60 -2.44 40.44 -16.34
CA HIS A 60 -2.23 41.16 -15.08
C HIS A 60 -1.41 42.45 -15.34
N PRO A 61 -1.59 43.51 -14.53
CA PRO A 61 -1.22 44.87 -14.93
C PRO A 61 0.28 45.17 -14.83
N SER A 62 0.80 45.89 -15.81
CA SER A 62 2.21 46.29 -15.86
C SER A 62 2.55 47.40 -14.86
N ARG A 63 3.58 47.21 -14.03
CA ARG A 63 4.28 48.30 -13.34
C ARG A 63 5.80 48.18 -13.49
N ARG A 64 6.36 48.94 -14.43
CA ARG A 64 7.82 49.05 -14.64
C ARG A 64 8.52 49.58 -13.38
N ARG A 65 9.71 49.05 -13.05
CA ARG A 65 10.97 49.81 -13.14
C ARG A 65 12.23 48.97 -12.87
N VAL A 66 13.28 49.32 -13.62
CA VAL A 66 14.72 48.99 -13.46
C VAL A 66 15.07 47.50 -13.44
N ALA A 67 15.88 47.11 -14.42
CA ALA A 67 16.65 45.87 -14.37
C ALA A 67 18.04 46.19 -13.82
N THR A 68 18.50 45.38 -12.86
CA THR A 68 19.92 45.23 -12.52
C THR A 68 20.20 43.74 -12.62
N SER A 69 20.89 43.31 -13.68
CA SER A 69 21.25 41.91 -13.88
C SER A 69 22.53 41.61 -13.08
N GLU A 70 22.38 41.28 -11.80
CA GLU A 70 23.48 40.70 -11.03
C GLU A 70 23.74 39.28 -11.57
N ILE A 71 24.91 39.11 -12.19
CA ILE A 71 25.38 37.82 -12.65
C ILE A 71 25.82 37.05 -11.41
N PHE A 72 25.01 36.08 -10.98
CA PHE A 72 25.45 35.06 -10.03
C PHE A 72 26.40 34.10 -10.76
N GLU A 73 27.67 34.49 -10.77
CA GLU A 73 28.78 33.67 -11.22
C GLU A 73 28.97 32.53 -10.20
N THR A 74 28.54 31.32 -10.56
CA THR A 74 28.62 30.15 -9.69
C THR A 74 30.08 29.74 -9.55
N VAL A 75 30.75 30.23 -8.51
CA VAL A 75 32.12 29.84 -8.18
C VAL A 75 32.13 28.34 -7.86
N GLU A 76 32.80 27.56 -8.71
CA GLU A 76 33.03 26.13 -8.49
C GLU A 76 33.78 25.93 -7.17
N ALA A 77 33.43 24.87 -6.43
CA ALA A 77 34.15 24.55 -5.20
C ALA A 77 35.63 24.27 -5.53
N PRO A 78 36.58 24.73 -4.69
CA PRO A 78 38.00 24.42 -4.91
C PRO A 78 38.19 22.90 -4.86
N SER A 79 38.72 22.34 -5.95
CA SER A 79 38.93 20.90 -6.17
C SER A 79 39.56 20.21 -4.96
N GLY A 80 38.93 19.13 -4.47
CA GLY A 80 39.38 18.36 -3.32
C GLY A 80 38.59 18.54 -2.01
N PHE A 81 37.46 19.25 -1.97
CA PHE A 81 36.63 19.39 -0.76
C PHE A 81 35.12 19.18 -0.99
N VAL A 82 34.47 18.49 -0.04
CA VAL A 82 33.05 18.13 -0.06
C VAL A 82 32.30 18.77 1.12
N GLU A 83 31.14 19.39 0.87
CA GLU A 83 30.32 20.07 1.90
C GLU A 83 29.45 19.07 2.70
N ILE A 84 29.74 18.90 3.99
CA ILE A 84 29.06 17.92 4.86
C ILE A 84 28.03 18.52 5.84
N GLY A 85 28.08 19.83 6.10
CA GLY A 85 27.03 20.53 6.86
C GLY A 85 27.29 22.02 7.07
N TYR A 86 26.33 22.72 7.66
CA TYR A 86 26.38 24.18 7.87
C TYR A 86 26.21 24.56 9.34
N ILE A 87 27.07 25.44 9.87
CA ILE A 87 27.01 25.92 11.26
C ILE A 87 25.88 26.95 11.40
N SER A 88 24.81 26.52 12.07
CA SER A 88 23.53 27.24 12.16
C SER A 88 23.36 28.10 13.41
N ASN A 89 23.98 27.75 14.54
CA ASN A 89 23.90 28.47 15.81
C ASN A 89 24.98 27.97 16.80
N VAL A 90 25.13 28.62 17.96
CA VAL A 90 25.87 28.12 19.13
C VAL A 90 24.97 27.19 19.98
N HIS A 91 25.59 26.33 20.80
CA HIS A 91 24.93 25.56 21.85
C HIS A 91 25.72 25.67 23.17
N GLY A 92 25.00 25.77 24.29
CA GLY A 92 25.61 25.89 25.61
C GLY A 92 26.47 27.16 25.80
N THR A 93 27.32 27.12 26.82
CA THR A 93 28.37 28.12 27.12
C THR A 93 29.75 27.70 26.61
N ASP A 94 29.96 26.40 26.42
CA ASP A 94 31.28 25.74 26.45
C ASP A 94 31.87 25.58 25.03
N GLY A 95 31.54 26.53 24.14
CA GLY A 95 32.05 26.60 22.77
C GLY A 95 31.40 25.67 21.75
N GLU A 96 30.38 24.90 22.12
CA GLU A 96 29.70 23.97 21.21
C GLU A 96 28.88 24.70 20.12
N VAL A 97 28.76 24.10 18.94
CA VAL A 97 28.01 24.65 17.80
C VAL A 97 26.98 23.67 17.25
N ARG A 98 25.87 24.20 16.72
CA ARG A 98 24.80 23.42 16.09
C ARG A 98 24.96 23.37 14.57
N VAL A 99 25.26 22.20 14.03
CA VAL A 99 25.37 21.95 12.59
C VAL A 99 24.07 21.36 12.03
N LYS A 100 23.67 21.81 10.85
CA LYS A 100 22.69 21.11 10.00
C LYS A 100 23.45 20.23 9.00
N PRO A 101 23.18 18.92 8.91
CA PRO A 101 23.81 18.06 7.91
C PRO A 101 23.41 18.45 6.48
N THR A 102 24.35 18.31 5.55
CA THR A 102 24.11 18.24 4.09
C THR A 102 24.57 16.89 3.51
N THR A 103 25.16 16.01 4.32
CA THR A 103 25.59 14.66 3.96
C THR A 103 24.58 13.60 4.37
N ASP A 104 24.50 12.52 3.58
CA ASP A 104 23.71 11.31 3.86
C ASP A 104 24.23 10.51 5.08
N PHE A 105 25.48 10.73 5.52
CA PHE A 105 26.14 9.97 6.58
C PHE A 105 26.59 10.83 7.78
N PRO A 106 25.68 11.58 8.44
CA PRO A 106 26.04 12.55 9.46
C PRO A 106 26.68 11.89 10.68
N GLU A 107 26.18 10.74 11.12
CA GLU A 107 26.71 9.98 12.26
C GLU A 107 28.21 9.68 12.11
N LEU A 108 28.61 9.16 10.95
CA LEU A 108 30.00 8.82 10.64
C LEU A 108 30.89 10.06 10.51
N ARG A 109 30.35 11.16 9.96
CA ARG A 109 31.11 12.40 9.69
C ARG A 109 31.23 13.32 10.91
N PHE A 110 30.31 13.22 11.88
CA PHE A 110 30.22 14.12 13.03
C PHE A 110 30.52 13.47 14.40
N SER A 111 30.33 12.16 14.56
CA SER A 111 30.68 11.48 15.83
C SER A 111 32.17 11.12 15.92
N THR A 112 32.89 11.14 14.79
CA THR A 112 34.31 10.77 14.70
C THR A 112 35.22 11.98 14.90
N PRO A 113 36.08 12.01 15.95
CA PRO A 113 37.04 13.10 16.14
C PRO A 113 38.05 13.21 14.99
N GLY A 114 38.70 14.37 14.89
CA GLY A 114 39.80 14.63 13.95
C GLY A 114 39.55 15.81 13.00
N THR A 115 40.49 16.03 12.10
CA THR A 115 40.57 17.23 11.26
C THR A 115 39.38 17.38 10.31
N ARG A 116 38.93 18.61 10.14
CA ARG A 116 37.87 19.09 9.24
C ARG A 116 38.27 20.49 8.74
N TRP A 117 37.53 21.04 7.78
CA TRP A 117 37.78 22.41 7.31
C TRP A 117 36.50 23.24 7.34
N LEU A 118 36.62 24.53 7.68
CA LEU A 118 35.53 25.50 7.67
C LEU A 118 35.71 26.46 6.51
N LYS A 119 34.73 26.49 5.61
CA LYS A 119 34.57 27.51 4.57
C LYS A 119 33.83 28.70 5.16
N GLN A 120 34.50 29.84 5.27
CA GLN A 120 33.95 31.08 5.82
C GLN A 120 34.12 32.26 4.84
N LYS A 121 33.15 33.17 4.79
CA LYS A 121 33.19 34.33 3.90
C LYS A 121 33.70 35.58 4.62
N VAL A 122 35.02 35.78 4.62
CA VAL A 122 35.70 36.88 5.32
C VAL A 122 35.97 38.03 4.33
N SER A 123 35.54 39.25 4.68
CA SER A 123 35.72 40.47 3.85
C SER A 123 35.32 40.31 2.38
N GLY A 124 34.30 39.49 2.10
CA GLY A 124 33.77 39.21 0.76
C GLY A 124 34.48 38.09 -0.01
N ARG A 125 35.63 37.61 0.45
CA ARG A 125 36.34 36.44 -0.11
C ARG A 125 35.93 35.17 0.65
N GLU A 126 36.07 34.02 0.00
CA GLU A 126 35.94 32.72 0.66
C GLU A 126 37.32 32.28 1.15
N GLU A 127 37.39 31.85 2.40
CA GLU A 127 38.60 31.34 3.06
C GLU A 127 38.28 29.97 3.67
N ILE A 128 39.18 29.00 3.50
CA ILE A 128 39.05 27.66 4.06
C ILE A 128 40.07 27.52 5.18
N ARG A 129 39.58 27.25 6.39
CA ARG A 129 40.39 27.12 7.61
C ARG A 129 40.28 25.71 8.20
N GLU A 130 41.42 25.11 8.51
CA GLU A 130 41.52 23.84 9.22
C GLU A 130 41.06 23.96 10.69
N VAL A 131 40.29 22.97 11.16
CA VAL A 131 39.84 22.82 12.55
C VAL A 131 39.76 21.35 12.95
N ASP A 132 40.13 21.00 14.18
CA ASP A 132 39.96 19.64 14.70
C ASP A 132 38.64 19.49 15.45
N LEU A 133 37.84 18.50 15.05
CA LEU A 133 36.61 18.09 15.73
C LEU A 133 36.98 17.26 16.97
N GLU A 134 36.61 17.74 18.15
CA GLU A 134 36.85 17.05 19.43
C GLU A 134 35.82 15.94 19.66
N ASN A 135 34.54 16.27 19.45
CA ASN A 135 33.40 15.37 19.64
C ASN A 135 32.16 15.92 18.91
N GLY A 136 31.18 15.05 18.61
CA GLY A 136 29.87 15.44 18.11
C GLY A 136 28.78 14.46 18.50
N ARG A 137 27.57 14.99 18.74
CA ARG A 137 26.37 14.23 19.11
C ARG A 137 25.13 14.74 18.39
N GLU A 138 24.14 13.89 18.15
CA GLU A 138 22.84 14.36 17.66
C GLU A 138 22.11 15.18 18.73
N HIS A 139 21.27 16.13 18.31
CA HIS A 139 20.37 16.85 19.21
C HIS A 139 19.02 16.12 19.35
N PRO A 140 18.60 15.75 20.57
CA PRO A 140 17.29 15.11 20.80
C PRO A 140 16.13 15.86 20.12
N GLY A 141 15.30 15.11 19.39
CA GLY A 141 14.09 15.63 18.73
C GLY A 141 14.31 16.67 17.63
N ARG A 142 15.53 16.85 17.09
CA ARG A 142 15.80 17.80 15.99
C ARG A 142 16.87 17.27 15.04
N LYS A 143 16.60 17.29 13.72
CA LYS A 143 17.55 16.96 12.63
C LYS A 143 18.71 17.98 12.55
N SER A 144 19.58 17.97 13.55
CA SER A 144 20.73 18.86 13.74
C SER A 144 21.70 18.26 14.75
N TRP A 145 23.00 18.43 14.52
CA TRP A 145 24.07 17.92 15.36
C TRP A 145 24.67 19.02 16.25
N ILE A 146 25.22 18.63 17.39
CA ILE A 146 26.01 19.47 18.29
C ILE A 146 27.46 19.01 18.16
N LEU A 147 28.36 19.90 17.74
CA LEU A 147 29.79 19.62 17.60
C LEU A 147 30.61 20.50 18.57
N LYS A 148 31.75 20.00 19.05
CA LYS A 148 32.78 20.80 19.73
C LYS A 148 34.10 20.71 18.98
N PHE A 149 34.75 21.85 18.77
CA PHE A 149 36.04 21.95 18.07
C PHE A 149 37.16 22.32 19.05
N ILE A 150 38.36 21.78 18.84
CA ILE A 150 39.53 22.06 19.68
C ILE A 150 39.90 23.54 19.56
N GLY A 151 40.05 24.22 20.71
CA GLY A 151 40.33 25.66 20.78
C GLY A 151 39.11 26.58 20.60
N VAL A 152 37.91 26.01 20.63
CA VAL A 152 36.63 26.74 20.67
C VAL A 152 35.94 26.36 21.98
N ASP A 153 36.30 27.06 23.06
CA ASP A 153 35.93 26.72 24.43
C ASP A 153 34.91 27.70 25.04
N THR A 154 34.51 28.73 24.29
CA THR A 154 33.56 29.76 24.74
C THR A 154 32.49 30.05 23.69
N ALA A 155 31.28 30.35 24.16
CA ALA A 155 30.15 30.73 23.30
C ALA A 155 30.44 31.93 22.38
N ASP A 156 31.34 32.84 22.77
CA ASP A 156 31.71 33.99 21.92
C ASP A 156 32.69 33.61 20.80
N GLN A 157 33.61 32.66 21.02
CA GLN A 157 34.38 32.06 19.92
C GLN A 157 33.46 31.27 18.97
N ALA A 158 32.53 30.50 19.53
CA ALA A 158 31.58 29.70 18.75
C ALA A 158 30.65 30.56 17.86
N LYS A 159 30.26 31.76 18.32
CA LYS A 159 29.48 32.73 17.51
C LYS A 159 30.20 33.14 16.23
N LEU A 160 31.54 33.23 16.24
CA LEU A 160 32.33 33.58 15.06
C LEU A 160 32.27 32.52 13.95
N LEU A 161 31.82 31.30 14.25
CA LEU A 161 31.72 30.20 13.30
C LEU A 161 30.33 30.08 12.65
N ILE A 162 29.30 30.74 13.20
CA ILE A 162 27.95 30.77 12.60
C ILE A 162 28.05 31.32 11.18
N GLY A 163 27.44 30.63 10.21
CA GLY A 163 27.52 30.98 8.79
C GLY A 163 28.62 30.26 8.02
N SER A 164 29.46 29.45 8.68
CA SER A 164 30.50 28.65 8.01
C SER A 164 29.96 27.30 7.54
N THR A 165 30.39 26.84 6.37
CA THR A 165 30.14 25.48 5.88
C THR A 165 31.29 24.57 6.31
N LEU A 166 30.96 23.39 6.83
CA LEU A 166 31.88 22.35 7.26
C LEU A 166 32.20 21.42 6.08
N LEU A 167 33.49 21.24 5.82
CA LEU A 167 34.08 20.50 4.71
C LEU A 167 34.88 19.29 5.21
N VAL A 168 34.99 18.29 4.34
CA VAL A 168 35.94 17.16 4.42
C VAL A 168 36.68 17.05 3.09
N ASN A 169 37.91 16.54 3.10
CA ASN A 169 38.69 16.31 1.87
C ASN A 169 38.03 15.23 1.01
N GLU A 170 38.09 15.35 -0.30
CA GLU A 170 37.60 14.35 -1.26
C GLU A 170 38.33 13.00 -1.10
N GLU A 171 39.60 13.00 -0.67
CA GLU A 171 40.33 11.77 -0.31
C GLU A 171 39.82 11.09 0.98
N ASP A 172 39.18 11.86 1.87
CA ASP A 172 38.54 11.40 3.11
C ASP A 172 37.07 10.94 2.88
N GLU A 173 36.65 10.75 1.62
CA GLU A 173 35.57 9.82 1.30
C GLU A 173 35.93 8.42 1.78
N THR A 174 35.53 8.12 3.02
CA THR A 174 35.86 6.91 3.79
C THR A 174 35.63 5.62 3.00
N GLY A 175 36.67 5.16 2.30
CA GLY A 175 36.73 3.90 1.59
C GLY A 175 36.71 2.72 2.55
N GLN A 176 35.53 2.33 3.01
CA GLN A 176 35.33 1.15 3.84
C GLN A 176 35.93 -0.08 3.15
N SER A 177 36.68 -0.90 3.89
CA SER A 177 37.27 -2.12 3.36
C SER A 177 36.19 -3.17 3.08
N LEU A 178 35.60 -3.11 1.89
CA LEU A 178 34.46 -3.95 1.49
C LEU A 178 34.81 -5.44 1.46
N GLY A 179 36.04 -5.81 1.06
CA GLY A 179 36.42 -7.21 0.89
C GLY A 179 37.80 -7.42 0.28
N THR A 180 38.14 -8.69 0.06
CA THR A 180 39.36 -9.14 -0.63
C THR A 180 39.01 -9.68 -2.02
N VAL A 181 39.74 -9.28 -3.06
CA VAL A 181 39.61 -9.90 -4.39
C VAL A 181 40.18 -11.32 -4.34
N VAL A 182 39.33 -12.33 -4.52
CA VAL A 182 39.72 -13.75 -4.48
C VAL A 182 40.19 -14.24 -5.85
N ASN A 183 39.59 -13.73 -6.93
CA ASN A 183 40.01 -14.05 -8.28
C ASN A 183 39.64 -12.95 -9.28
N VAL A 184 40.31 -12.93 -10.43
CA VAL A 184 40.03 -12.06 -11.57
C VAL A 184 39.80 -12.94 -12.80
N TYR A 185 38.75 -12.67 -13.56
CA TYR A 185 38.40 -13.42 -14.76
C TYR A 185 38.46 -12.50 -15.98
N ASP A 186 39.48 -12.70 -16.80
CA ASP A 186 39.63 -12.10 -18.13
C ASP A 186 38.62 -12.73 -19.11
N PHE A 187 37.79 -11.88 -19.71
CA PHE A 187 36.94 -12.19 -20.85
C PHE A 187 37.09 -11.10 -21.95
N GLY A 188 38.20 -10.34 -21.92
CA GLY A 188 38.54 -9.23 -22.79
C GLY A 188 37.68 -7.97 -22.62
N ALA A 189 36.41 -8.04 -23.02
CA ALA A 189 35.49 -6.89 -23.01
C ALA A 189 34.47 -6.94 -21.84
N GLN A 190 34.58 -7.94 -20.96
CA GLN A 190 33.62 -8.24 -19.89
C GLN A 190 34.33 -8.82 -18.66
N ASP A 191 35.46 -8.23 -18.27
CA ASP A 191 36.27 -8.73 -17.16
C ASP A 191 35.52 -8.63 -15.83
N LEU A 192 35.74 -9.62 -14.96
CA LEU A 192 35.02 -9.77 -13.70
C LEU A 192 35.97 -9.96 -12.51
N LEU A 193 35.82 -9.10 -11.50
CA LEU A 193 36.37 -9.33 -10.17
C LEU A 193 35.43 -10.25 -9.38
N HIS A 194 36.00 -11.23 -8.69
CA HIS A 194 35.30 -12.09 -7.74
C HIS A 194 35.79 -11.76 -6.33
N VAL A 195 34.97 -11.03 -5.57
CA VAL A 195 35.35 -10.36 -4.32
C VAL A 195 34.66 -11.05 -3.15
N MET A 196 35.44 -11.47 -2.14
CA MET A 196 34.92 -11.96 -0.87
C MET A 196 34.76 -10.77 0.09
N LEU A 197 33.52 -10.41 0.39
CA LEU A 197 33.21 -9.31 1.29
C LEU A 197 33.61 -9.63 2.73
N ASN A 198 34.08 -8.59 3.43
CA ASN A 198 34.39 -8.61 4.85
C ASN A 198 33.08 -8.54 5.65
N CYS A 199 32.71 -9.63 6.34
CA CYS A 199 31.60 -9.60 7.29
C CYS A 199 32.04 -8.96 8.61
N SER A 200 32.09 -7.62 8.64
CA SER A 200 31.91 -6.84 9.86
C SER A 200 30.41 -6.59 10.09
N GLU A 201 30.00 -6.43 11.35
CA GLU A 201 28.59 -6.21 11.73
C GLU A 201 28.01 -4.94 11.07
N GLY A 202 26.76 -4.99 10.62
CA GLY A 202 26.09 -3.84 10.00
C GLY A 202 24.99 -4.16 8.96
N ILE A 203 24.91 -5.38 8.43
CA ILE A 203 23.79 -5.78 7.55
C ILE A 203 22.72 -6.46 8.39
N LEU A 204 21.76 -5.68 8.87
CA LEU A 204 20.48 -6.19 9.38
C LEU A 204 19.69 -6.82 8.24
N ASP A 205 18.95 -7.89 8.54
CA ASP A 205 17.94 -8.41 7.61
C ASP A 205 16.65 -7.55 7.69
N THR A 206 15.74 -7.74 6.73
CA THR A 206 14.43 -7.06 6.70
C THR A 206 13.46 -7.55 7.80
N SER A 207 14.02 -8.16 8.86
CA SER A 207 13.34 -8.70 10.03
C SER A 207 14.08 -8.37 11.35
N GLY A 208 15.08 -7.49 11.33
CA GLY A 208 15.72 -6.93 12.53
C GLY A 208 16.46 -7.92 13.43
N ASN A 209 16.85 -9.10 12.94
CA ASN A 209 17.37 -10.18 13.79
C ASN A 209 18.89 -10.42 13.60
N PRO A 210 19.72 -10.39 14.67
CA PRO A 210 21.14 -10.70 14.57
C PRO A 210 21.35 -12.19 14.30
N THR A 211 21.97 -12.54 13.17
CA THR A 211 22.25 -13.94 12.83
C THR A 211 23.45 -14.47 13.64
N SER A 212 23.21 -15.39 14.56
CA SER A 212 24.26 -16.16 15.22
C SER A 212 24.93 -17.13 14.23
N ILE A 213 26.14 -16.80 13.79
CA ILE A 213 26.98 -17.65 12.93
C ILE A 213 27.95 -18.44 13.80
N GLU A 214 27.53 -19.61 14.29
CA GLU A 214 28.46 -20.58 14.84
C GLU A 214 29.23 -21.30 13.72
N THR A 215 30.56 -21.27 13.81
CA THR A 215 31.52 -22.13 13.09
C THR A 215 31.63 -21.97 11.57
N GLY A 216 32.57 -21.12 11.12
CA GLY A 216 33.18 -21.23 9.79
C GLY A 216 33.47 -19.90 9.09
N LEU A 217 34.73 -19.68 8.70
CA LEU A 217 35.14 -18.52 7.90
C LEU A 217 34.46 -18.56 6.52
N SER A 218 33.48 -17.69 6.29
CA SER A 218 32.68 -17.65 5.06
C SER A 218 32.28 -16.22 4.67
N GLY A 219 33.26 -15.40 4.22
CA GLY A 219 32.97 -14.10 3.61
C GLY A 219 32.14 -14.25 2.33
N HIS A 220 31.22 -13.30 2.09
CA HIS A 220 30.25 -13.41 1.00
C HIS A 220 30.86 -13.07 -0.37
N LEU A 221 30.73 -13.98 -1.35
CA LEU A 221 31.30 -13.80 -2.69
C LEU A 221 30.37 -12.99 -3.62
N VAL A 222 30.91 -11.90 -4.18
CA VAL A 222 30.24 -10.98 -5.11
C VAL A 222 31.01 -10.90 -6.42
N TRP A 223 30.27 -10.70 -7.52
CA TRP A 223 30.81 -10.47 -8.85
C TRP A 223 30.71 -8.98 -9.21
N ILE A 224 31.82 -8.35 -9.55
CA ILE A 224 31.90 -6.91 -9.86
C ILE A 224 32.53 -6.75 -11.26
N PRO A 225 31.85 -6.09 -12.21
CA PRO A 225 32.42 -5.80 -13.53
C PRO A 225 33.64 -4.89 -13.42
N PHE A 226 34.76 -5.31 -14.01
CA PHE A 226 36.01 -4.57 -14.05
C PHE A 226 35.99 -3.54 -15.19
N VAL A 227 35.20 -2.47 -14.97
CA VAL A 227 35.05 -1.34 -15.89
C VAL A 227 35.32 -0.04 -15.14
N GLU A 228 35.94 0.94 -15.81
CA GLU A 228 36.38 2.22 -15.22
C GLU A 228 35.28 2.94 -14.42
N ALA A 229 34.03 2.91 -14.91
CA ALA A 229 32.88 3.53 -14.24
C ALA A 229 32.42 2.83 -12.93
N ILE A 230 32.94 1.64 -12.62
CA ILE A 230 32.67 0.87 -11.39
C ILE A 230 33.97 0.68 -10.58
N VAL A 231 35.12 0.65 -11.25
CA VAL A 231 36.45 0.40 -10.69
C VAL A 231 37.42 1.49 -11.18
N PRO A 232 37.29 2.73 -10.68
CA PRO A 232 38.03 3.88 -11.22
C PRO A 232 39.52 3.91 -10.81
N ILE A 233 39.90 3.25 -9.71
CA ILE A 233 41.26 3.32 -9.16
C ILE A 233 41.78 1.93 -8.78
N VAL A 234 42.93 1.56 -9.35
CA VAL A 234 43.66 0.30 -9.10
C VAL A 234 45.10 0.64 -8.73
N ASP A 235 45.46 0.54 -7.45
CA ASP A 235 46.82 0.76 -6.96
C ASP A 235 47.56 -0.58 -6.83
N LEU A 236 48.44 -0.87 -7.79
CA LEU A 236 49.25 -2.09 -7.81
C LEU A 236 50.42 -2.07 -6.81
N GLN A 237 50.80 -0.90 -6.27
CA GLN A 237 51.86 -0.77 -5.25
C GLN A 237 51.30 -1.07 -3.86
N ARG A 238 50.14 -0.50 -3.52
CA ARG A 238 49.41 -0.78 -2.27
C ARG A 238 48.64 -2.11 -2.31
N ARG A 239 48.33 -2.61 -3.52
CA ARG A 239 47.43 -3.74 -3.80
C ARG A 239 45.97 -3.44 -3.42
N GLU A 240 45.54 -2.21 -3.65
CA GLU A 240 44.23 -1.70 -3.31
C GLU A 240 43.42 -1.43 -4.59
N ILE A 241 42.11 -1.61 -4.51
CA ILE A 241 41.16 -1.27 -5.58
C ILE A 241 40.02 -0.47 -4.94
N LYS A 242 39.81 0.78 -5.36
CA LYS A 242 38.62 1.56 -4.98
C LYS A 242 37.53 1.31 -6.02
N ILE A 243 36.29 1.17 -5.56
CA ILE A 243 35.12 0.93 -6.42
C ILE A 243 33.98 1.91 -6.13
N THR A 244 33.21 2.21 -7.17
CA THR A 244 32.01 3.07 -7.11
C THR A 244 30.81 2.24 -7.60
N PRO A 245 30.31 1.28 -6.79
CA PRO A 245 29.29 0.35 -7.22
C PRO A 245 27.92 1.05 -7.37
N PRO A 246 27.19 0.83 -8.48
CA PRO A 246 25.79 1.22 -8.59
C PRO A 246 24.95 0.64 -7.44
N LYS A 247 23.97 1.41 -6.95
CA LYS A 247 23.07 0.98 -5.86
C LYS A 247 22.44 -0.38 -6.20
N GLY A 248 22.47 -1.33 -5.25
CA GLY A 248 22.02 -2.70 -5.46
C GLY A 248 23.03 -3.68 -6.07
N LEU A 249 24.17 -3.24 -6.64
CA LEU A 249 25.13 -4.17 -7.30
C LEU A 249 25.67 -5.24 -6.33
N LEU A 250 26.04 -4.83 -5.12
CA LEU A 250 26.51 -5.73 -4.06
C LEU A 250 25.40 -6.66 -3.55
N GLU A 251 24.13 -6.25 -3.68
CA GLU A 251 22.95 -6.96 -3.20
C GLU A 251 22.42 -8.03 -4.17
N LEU A 252 22.74 -7.96 -5.46
CA LEU A 252 22.22 -8.88 -6.51
C LEU A 252 22.47 -10.38 -6.22
N ASN A 253 23.39 -10.71 -5.32
CA ASN A 253 23.68 -12.09 -4.93
C ASN A 253 23.09 -12.51 -3.56
N PHE A 254 22.43 -11.63 -2.82
CA PHE A 254 21.80 -11.98 -1.54
C PHE A 254 20.65 -12.98 -1.75
N ARG A 255 20.94 -14.25 -1.44
CA ARG A 255 19.96 -15.35 -1.46
C ARG A 255 19.55 -15.70 -0.04
N SER A 256 18.67 -14.87 0.53
CA SER A 256 18.08 -15.05 1.86
C SER A 256 17.46 -16.45 2.07
N ASP A 257 16.86 -17.04 1.03
CA ASP A 257 16.36 -18.40 1.07
C ASP A 257 17.49 -19.44 1.12
N LYS A 258 17.71 -20.04 2.30
CA LYS A 258 18.69 -21.13 2.53
C LYS A 258 18.33 -22.45 1.83
N ARG A 259 17.13 -22.60 1.25
CA ARG A 259 16.65 -23.85 0.61
C ARG A 259 17.31 -24.14 -0.74
N SER A 260 17.44 -25.41 -1.09
CA SER A 260 18.07 -25.85 -2.33
C SER A 260 17.22 -25.57 -3.59
N LYS A 261 17.88 -25.51 -4.75
CA LYS A 261 17.24 -25.38 -6.08
C LYS A 261 16.24 -26.51 -6.39
N LYS A 262 16.35 -27.66 -5.72
CA LYS A 262 15.41 -28.79 -5.84
C LYS A 262 14.14 -28.52 -5.05
N GLU A 263 14.26 -28.03 -3.83
CA GLU A 263 13.13 -27.73 -2.93
C GLU A 263 12.31 -26.54 -3.44
N ARG A 264 12.96 -25.45 -3.88
CA ARG A 264 12.25 -24.30 -4.49
C ARG A 264 11.36 -24.73 -5.66
N ARG A 265 11.90 -25.53 -6.59
CA ARG A 265 11.14 -26.10 -7.71
C ARG A 265 9.98 -27.01 -7.27
N GLN A 266 10.11 -27.70 -6.15
CA GLN A 266 9.01 -28.50 -5.58
C GLN A 266 7.95 -27.62 -4.91
N LEU A 267 8.33 -26.53 -4.24
CA LEU A 267 7.41 -25.55 -3.67
C LEU A 267 6.63 -24.83 -4.78
N GLU A 268 7.32 -24.25 -5.77
CA GLU A 268 6.71 -23.64 -6.97
C GLU A 268 5.70 -24.61 -7.65
N TRP A 269 6.02 -25.90 -7.72
CA TRP A 269 5.14 -26.91 -8.34
C TRP A 269 3.93 -27.25 -7.47
N LYS A 270 4.10 -27.33 -6.14
CA LYS A 270 2.99 -27.48 -5.18
C LYS A 270 2.06 -26.27 -5.24
N GLU A 271 2.62 -25.06 -5.30
CA GLU A 271 1.87 -23.80 -5.41
C GLU A 271 1.12 -23.69 -6.74
N ARG A 272 1.78 -23.95 -7.88
CA ARG A 272 1.13 -24.00 -9.19
C ARG A 272 -0.01 -25.02 -9.23
N LYS A 273 0.16 -26.21 -8.62
CA LYS A 273 -0.91 -27.21 -8.47
C LYS A 273 -2.03 -26.73 -7.54
N LYS A 274 -1.70 -26.08 -6.41
CA LYS A 274 -2.69 -25.49 -5.49
C LYS A 274 -3.52 -24.44 -6.23
N PHE A 275 -2.88 -23.46 -6.86
CA PHE A 275 -3.53 -22.41 -7.63
C PHE A 275 -4.40 -22.98 -8.76
N GLN A 276 -3.89 -23.93 -9.56
CA GLN A 276 -4.67 -24.58 -10.61
C GLN A 276 -5.93 -25.26 -10.08
N LYS A 277 -5.87 -25.90 -8.89
CA LYS A 277 -7.07 -26.48 -8.25
C LYS A 277 -8.10 -25.41 -7.86
N HIS A 278 -7.65 -24.27 -7.31
CA HIS A 278 -8.55 -23.17 -6.92
C HIS A 278 -9.16 -22.50 -8.16
N LEU A 279 -8.38 -22.28 -9.22
CA LEU A 279 -8.88 -21.75 -10.50
C LEU A 279 -9.94 -22.65 -11.14
N VAL A 280 -9.80 -23.98 -11.04
CA VAL A 280 -10.83 -24.93 -11.52
C VAL A 280 -12.09 -24.89 -10.66
N ALA A 281 -11.97 -24.71 -9.33
CA ALA A 281 -13.12 -24.54 -8.44
C ALA A 281 -13.87 -23.22 -8.71
N ALA A 282 -13.19 -22.09 -8.71
CA ALA A 282 -13.79 -20.78 -8.99
C ALA A 282 -14.43 -20.71 -10.40
N LYS A 283 -13.81 -21.34 -11.41
CA LYS A 283 -14.43 -21.49 -12.75
C LYS A 283 -15.67 -22.36 -12.76
N LYS A 284 -15.78 -23.37 -11.88
CA LYS A 284 -17.00 -24.17 -11.71
C LYS A 284 -18.10 -23.34 -11.04
N GLU A 285 -17.79 -22.64 -9.96
CA GLU A 285 -18.74 -21.80 -9.22
C GLU A 285 -19.29 -20.66 -10.10
N LEU A 286 -18.44 -19.95 -10.85
CA LEU A 286 -18.86 -18.99 -11.86
C LEU A 286 -19.64 -19.64 -13.02
N SER A 287 -19.36 -20.90 -13.38
CA SER A 287 -20.16 -21.64 -14.39
C SER A 287 -21.55 -22.02 -13.91
N GLU A 288 -21.71 -22.20 -12.60
CA GLU A 288 -22.97 -22.53 -11.92
C GLU A 288 -23.82 -21.26 -11.69
N MET A 289 -23.18 -20.10 -11.54
CA MET A 289 -23.80 -18.77 -11.62
C MET A 289 -23.97 -18.23 -13.06
N GLU A 290 -23.88 -19.09 -14.08
CA GLU A 290 -24.02 -18.77 -15.52
C GLU A 290 -22.96 -17.84 -16.16
N GLN A 291 -21.97 -17.34 -15.40
CA GLN A 291 -20.96 -16.34 -15.78
C GLN A 291 -19.84 -16.86 -16.71
N LYS A 292 -20.17 -17.73 -17.67
CA LYS A 292 -19.22 -18.45 -18.54
C LYS A 292 -18.51 -17.55 -19.57
N HIS A 293 -19.08 -16.38 -19.87
CA HIS A 293 -18.50 -15.39 -20.80
C HIS A 293 -17.20 -14.77 -20.26
N VAL A 294 -17.05 -14.65 -18.94
CA VAL A 294 -15.82 -14.18 -18.27
C VAL A 294 -14.59 -15.00 -18.71
N PHE A 295 -14.78 -16.26 -19.12
CA PHE A 295 -13.69 -17.12 -19.56
C PHE A 295 -13.27 -16.94 -21.03
N ASP A 296 -13.96 -16.11 -21.82
CA ASP A 296 -13.57 -15.87 -23.22
C ASP A 296 -12.25 -15.11 -23.32
N GLY A 297 -11.86 -14.32 -22.30
CA GLY A 297 -10.55 -13.67 -22.23
C GLY A 297 -9.36 -14.62 -22.38
N PHE A 298 -9.47 -15.84 -21.84
CA PHE A 298 -8.43 -16.88 -21.97
C PHE A 298 -8.18 -17.34 -23.42
N LYS A 299 -9.01 -16.95 -24.39
CA LYS A 299 -8.88 -17.32 -25.81
C LYS A 299 -8.16 -16.26 -26.65
N PHE A 300 -8.03 -15.04 -26.14
CA PHE A 300 -7.51 -13.88 -26.89
C PHE A 300 -6.35 -13.16 -26.18
N GLY A 301 -6.27 -13.22 -24.85
CA GLY A 301 -5.21 -12.57 -24.09
C GLY A 301 -3.88 -13.32 -24.13
N GLU A 302 -2.78 -12.57 -24.04
CA GLU A 302 -1.44 -13.11 -23.84
C GLU A 302 -1.28 -13.85 -22.51
N LYS A 303 -0.17 -14.56 -22.33
CA LYS A 303 0.14 -15.32 -21.10
C LYS A 303 0.10 -14.47 -19.82
N ALA A 304 0.46 -13.18 -19.90
CA ALA A 304 0.39 -12.25 -18.76
C ALA A 304 -1.07 -11.85 -18.44
N GLN A 305 -1.83 -11.45 -19.46
CA GLN A 305 -3.26 -11.11 -19.37
C GLN A 305 -4.09 -12.30 -18.88
N GLY A 306 -3.85 -13.49 -19.42
CA GLY A 306 -4.46 -14.73 -18.97
C GLY A 306 -4.08 -15.15 -17.54
N LYS A 307 -2.90 -14.71 -17.02
CA LYS A 307 -2.58 -14.85 -15.59
C LYS A 307 -3.40 -13.87 -14.76
N LEU A 308 -3.46 -12.59 -15.15
CA LEU A 308 -4.24 -11.56 -14.44
C LEU A 308 -5.72 -11.96 -14.31
N LEU A 309 -6.34 -12.43 -15.40
CA LEU A 309 -7.71 -12.95 -15.38
C LEU A 309 -7.87 -14.20 -14.48
N ALA A 310 -6.86 -15.07 -14.40
CA ALA A 310 -6.87 -16.22 -13.51
C ALA A 310 -6.74 -15.82 -12.03
N ASP A 311 -5.86 -14.87 -11.72
CA ASP A 311 -5.66 -14.34 -10.38
C ASP A 311 -6.94 -13.62 -9.90
N GLN A 312 -7.58 -12.82 -10.77
CA GLN A 312 -8.88 -12.19 -10.49
C GLN A 312 -10.00 -13.21 -10.25
N ILE A 313 -10.13 -14.24 -11.09
CA ILE A 313 -11.16 -15.28 -10.92
C ILE A 313 -10.97 -16.06 -9.61
N VAL A 314 -9.72 -16.34 -9.20
CA VAL A 314 -9.42 -16.98 -7.91
C VAL A 314 -9.67 -16.04 -6.71
N GLY A 315 -9.57 -14.73 -6.92
CA GLY A 315 -9.84 -13.71 -5.91
C GLY A 315 -11.31 -13.31 -5.72
N ILE A 316 -12.24 -13.80 -6.55
CA ILE A 316 -13.68 -13.52 -6.37
C ILE A 316 -14.24 -14.36 -5.23
N ASN A 317 -14.85 -13.71 -4.24
CA ASN A 317 -15.63 -14.35 -3.19
C ASN A 317 -16.97 -14.85 -3.78
N SER A 318 -16.95 -16.07 -4.32
CA SER A 318 -18.07 -16.68 -5.04
C SER A 318 -19.33 -16.83 -4.19
N LYS A 319 -19.19 -17.10 -2.89
CA LYS A 319 -20.31 -17.15 -1.94
C LYS A 319 -20.99 -15.79 -1.78
N LEU A 320 -20.19 -14.75 -1.51
CA LEU A 320 -20.69 -13.40 -1.29
C LEU A 320 -21.35 -12.86 -2.57
N LEU A 321 -20.77 -13.14 -3.74
CA LEU A 321 -21.39 -12.85 -5.04
C LEU A 321 -22.72 -13.60 -5.23
N GLN A 322 -22.77 -14.90 -4.93
CA GLN A 322 -24.00 -15.70 -5.07
C GLN A 322 -25.12 -15.16 -4.17
N LYS A 323 -24.80 -14.81 -2.92
CA LYS A 323 -25.71 -14.17 -1.96
C LYS A 323 -26.18 -12.80 -2.46
N ALA A 324 -25.26 -11.95 -2.93
CA ALA A 324 -25.58 -10.64 -3.47
C ALA A 324 -26.54 -10.72 -4.67
N LEU A 325 -26.32 -11.66 -5.59
CA LEU A 325 -27.19 -11.91 -6.75
C LEU A 325 -28.60 -12.38 -6.35
N GLN A 326 -28.71 -13.21 -5.31
CA GLN A 326 -30.01 -13.68 -4.78
C GLN A 326 -30.82 -12.55 -4.13
N ASP A 327 -30.18 -11.68 -3.34
CA ASP A 327 -30.88 -10.59 -2.66
C ASP A 327 -31.46 -9.56 -3.64
N ILE A 328 -30.76 -9.26 -4.75
CA ILE A 328 -31.22 -8.28 -5.76
C ILE A 328 -32.25 -8.87 -6.75
N GLU A 329 -32.40 -10.19 -6.79
CA GLU A 329 -33.42 -10.87 -7.60
C GLU A 329 -34.83 -10.73 -6.98
N ILE A 330 -34.92 -10.56 -5.66
CA ILE A 330 -36.19 -10.47 -4.91
C ILE A 330 -36.75 -9.04 -4.96
N PRO A 331 -37.90 -8.78 -5.61
CA PRO A 331 -38.35 -7.41 -5.87
C PRO A 331 -38.64 -6.55 -4.64
N THR A 332 -39.00 -7.16 -3.51
CA THR A 332 -39.36 -6.48 -2.25
C THR A 332 -38.16 -5.86 -1.51
N ARG A 333 -36.92 -6.09 -1.97
CA ARG A 333 -35.71 -5.46 -1.42
C ARG A 333 -35.18 -4.26 -2.23
N ARG A 334 -35.94 -3.79 -3.24
CA ARG A 334 -35.64 -2.55 -3.99
C ARG A 334 -36.05 -1.29 -3.22
N LEU A 335 -35.58 -1.20 -1.97
CA LEU A 335 -35.69 0.01 -1.14
C LEU A 335 -34.91 1.15 -1.78
N ALA A 336 -35.39 2.38 -1.63
CA ALA A 336 -34.55 3.55 -1.87
C ALA A 336 -33.40 3.58 -0.84
N VAL A 337 -32.25 4.19 -1.19
CA VAL A 337 -31.12 4.35 -0.25
C VAL A 337 -31.57 5.05 1.04
N ASN A 338 -32.51 5.99 0.94
CA ASN A 338 -33.09 6.73 2.05
C ASN A 338 -34.04 5.90 2.95
N GLU A 339 -34.47 4.70 2.53
CA GLU A 339 -35.32 3.78 3.30
C GLU A 339 -34.51 2.66 3.99
N LEU A 340 -33.20 2.55 3.70
CA LEU A 340 -32.31 1.59 4.36
C LEU A 340 -31.88 2.04 5.76
N PHE A 341 -31.69 3.35 5.95
CA PHE A 341 -31.44 3.98 7.26
C PHE A 341 -32.73 4.29 7.99
N ASP A 342 -33.65 3.32 8.04
CA ASP A 342 -34.95 3.53 8.68
C ASP A 342 -34.77 3.65 10.20
N ALA A 343 -34.60 4.89 10.65
CA ALA A 343 -34.52 5.26 12.06
C ALA A 343 -35.74 4.75 12.86
N SER A 344 -36.85 4.35 12.21
CA SER A 344 -37.94 3.61 12.85
C SER A 344 -37.50 2.29 13.52
N LYS A 345 -36.36 1.69 13.14
CA LYS A 345 -35.72 0.58 13.87
C LYS A 345 -34.99 1.07 15.12
N LEU A 346 -34.15 2.11 15.01
CA LEU A 346 -33.37 2.65 16.13
C LEU A 346 -34.26 3.29 17.20
N VAL A 347 -35.37 3.90 16.81
CA VAL A 347 -36.46 4.41 17.69
C VAL A 347 -37.14 3.29 18.53
N LYS A 348 -36.85 2.01 18.26
CA LYS A 348 -37.31 0.86 19.07
C LYS A 348 -36.23 0.29 20.00
N VAL A 349 -34.98 0.77 19.92
CA VAL A 349 -33.93 0.42 20.89
C VAL A 349 -34.30 1.06 22.23
N GLN A 350 -34.33 0.26 23.29
CA GLN A 350 -34.73 0.73 24.62
C GLN A 350 -33.56 1.37 25.39
N ASN A 351 -32.33 1.05 25.00
CA ASN A 351 -31.09 1.47 25.64
C ASN A 351 -30.43 2.65 24.90
N THR A 352 -31.15 3.77 24.76
CA THR A 352 -30.60 5.01 24.16
C THR A 352 -30.12 5.98 25.23
N LEU A 353 -28.91 6.52 25.05
CA LEU A 353 -28.33 7.58 25.88
C LEU A 353 -28.03 8.82 25.01
N GLY A 354 -28.68 9.95 25.31
CA GLY A 354 -28.43 11.24 24.66
C GLY A 354 -27.36 12.05 25.40
N ILE A 355 -26.35 12.56 24.68
CA ILE A 355 -25.19 13.27 25.26
C ILE A 355 -24.77 14.46 24.35
N SER A 356 -24.06 15.44 24.90
CA SER A 356 -23.44 16.49 24.08
C SER A 356 -22.15 15.99 23.41
N ASP A 357 -21.86 16.47 22.20
CA ASP A 357 -20.61 16.19 21.44
C ASP A 357 -19.33 16.28 22.30
N ARG A 358 -19.29 17.19 23.29
CA ARG A 358 -18.13 17.39 24.18
C ARG A 358 -17.75 16.14 24.97
N CYS A 359 -18.73 15.32 25.35
CA CYS A 359 -18.51 14.14 26.20
C CYS A 359 -17.96 12.93 25.42
N VAL A 360 -17.91 13.00 24.09
CA VAL A 360 -17.43 11.93 23.18
C VAL A 360 -15.96 12.14 22.77
N ILE A 361 -15.31 13.18 23.30
CA ILE A 361 -13.88 13.45 23.09
C ILE A 361 -13.05 12.54 24.03
N SER A 362 -11.98 11.94 23.50
CA SER A 362 -10.95 11.27 24.30
C SER A 362 -10.30 12.29 25.25
N GLY A 363 -10.72 12.27 26.52
CA GLY A 363 -10.26 13.23 27.54
C GLY A 363 -11.27 14.32 27.98
N ALA A 364 -12.57 14.14 27.73
CA ALA A 364 -13.61 14.95 28.40
C ALA A 364 -13.53 14.79 29.94
N ASN A 365 -13.72 15.88 30.69
CA ASN A 365 -13.47 15.92 32.15
C ASN A 365 -14.60 15.29 33.00
N GLU A 366 -14.31 14.94 34.26
CA GLU A 366 -15.32 14.44 35.22
C GLU A 366 -16.50 15.41 35.41
N GLU A 367 -16.25 16.73 35.41
CA GLU A 367 -17.30 17.76 35.46
C GLU A 367 -18.18 17.79 34.20
N GLU A 368 -17.67 17.35 33.05
CA GLU A 368 -18.39 17.33 31.77
C GLU A 368 -19.17 16.02 31.56
N LEU A 369 -18.73 14.91 32.16
CA LEU A 369 -19.44 13.62 32.12
C LEU A 369 -20.42 13.41 33.27
N GLY A 370 -20.18 14.01 34.44
CA GLY A 370 -21.04 13.87 35.63
C GLY A 370 -21.33 12.40 35.97
N THR A 371 -22.60 11.98 35.84
CA THR A 371 -23.05 10.60 36.09
C THR A 371 -22.39 9.53 35.22
N HIS A 372 -21.79 9.91 34.08
CA HIS A 372 -21.22 8.99 33.10
C HIS A 372 -19.73 8.70 33.31
N ALA A 373 -19.04 9.39 34.23
CA ALA A 373 -17.60 9.23 34.46
C ALA A 373 -17.21 7.78 34.82
N ASN A 374 -18.04 7.07 35.60
CA ASN A 374 -17.83 5.65 35.92
C ASN A 374 -17.87 4.73 34.68
N LEU A 375 -18.70 5.07 33.68
CA LEU A 375 -18.84 4.30 32.45
C LEU A 375 -17.61 4.52 31.56
N GLN A 376 -17.25 5.78 31.29
CA GLN A 376 -16.04 6.12 30.54
C GLN A 376 -14.78 5.51 31.18
N LYS A 377 -14.69 5.53 32.52
CA LYS A 377 -13.63 4.84 33.25
C LYS A 377 -13.60 3.34 32.96
N THR A 378 -14.75 2.65 33.04
CA THR A 378 -14.85 1.21 32.71
C THR A 378 -14.37 0.93 31.28
N GLY A 379 -14.66 1.82 30.32
CA GLY A 379 -14.12 1.74 28.96
C GLY A 379 -12.61 1.97 28.89
N HIS A 380 -12.06 2.95 29.61
CA HIS A 380 -10.61 3.16 29.72
C HIS A 380 -9.89 1.97 30.39
N ASP A 381 -10.49 1.35 31.41
CA ASP A 381 -9.96 0.16 32.07
C ASP A 381 -9.92 -1.05 31.09
N LEU A 382 -10.92 -1.20 30.21
CA LEU A 382 -10.93 -2.20 29.12
C LEU A 382 -9.92 -1.90 28.00
N ILE A 383 -9.76 -0.63 27.63
CA ILE A 383 -8.79 -0.17 26.63
C ILE A 383 -7.36 -0.44 27.11
N SER A 384 -7.00 0.07 28.29
CA SER A 384 -5.64 0.01 28.85
C SER A 384 -5.22 -1.41 29.28
N SER A 385 -6.18 -2.30 29.56
CA SER A 385 -5.94 -3.74 29.75
C SER A 385 -5.85 -4.55 28.45
N GLY A 386 -5.85 -3.88 27.29
CA GLY A 386 -5.64 -4.52 25.98
C GLY A 386 -6.81 -5.41 25.54
N LYS A 387 -8.06 -5.01 25.83
CA LYS A 387 -9.26 -5.79 25.50
C LYS A 387 -10.02 -5.34 24.25
N THR A 388 -9.57 -4.27 23.61
CA THR A 388 -10.24 -3.65 22.47
C THR A 388 -9.28 -3.53 21.29
N ALA A 389 -9.76 -3.90 20.10
CA ALA A 389 -9.10 -3.61 18.82
C ALA A 389 -9.93 -2.61 18.01
N VAL A 390 -9.29 -1.84 17.14
CA VAL A 390 -9.94 -0.85 16.27
C VAL A 390 -9.81 -1.27 14.81
N ILE A 391 -10.92 -1.19 14.06
CA ILE A 391 -10.95 -1.31 12.61
C ILE A 391 -11.36 0.03 12.03
N LEU A 392 -10.42 0.70 11.38
CA LEU A 392 -10.63 1.98 10.72
C LEU A 392 -10.85 1.73 9.22
N VAL A 393 -12.05 2.05 8.73
CA VAL A 393 -12.38 2.03 7.30
C VAL A 393 -11.94 3.35 6.69
N VAL A 394 -10.94 3.30 5.82
CA VAL A 394 -10.33 4.48 5.21
C VAL A 394 -11.05 4.81 3.92
N ASN A 395 -11.77 5.93 3.91
CA ASN A 395 -12.48 6.41 2.72
C ASN A 395 -11.52 7.13 1.76
N ASP A 396 -11.50 6.69 0.49
CA ASP A 396 -10.69 7.29 -0.57
C ASP A 396 -11.20 8.69 -1.01
N GLU A 397 -12.44 9.09 -0.62
CA GLU A 397 -13.06 10.39 -0.91
C GLU A 397 -12.41 11.56 -0.12
N GLY A 398 -11.16 11.87 -0.45
CA GLY A 398 -10.38 12.99 0.11
C GLY A 398 -8.91 13.02 -0.34
N TRP A 399 -8.39 11.89 -0.82
CA TRP A 399 -6.97 11.66 -1.08
C TRP A 399 -6.35 12.44 -2.26
N TYR A 400 -7.15 13.18 -3.03
CA TYR A 400 -6.69 13.95 -4.19
C TYR A 400 -6.28 15.40 -3.87
N SER A 401 -6.53 15.89 -2.66
CA SER A 401 -6.26 17.30 -2.29
C SER A 401 -4.78 17.57 -1.94
N ASP A 402 -4.13 16.67 -1.19
CA ASP A 402 -2.80 16.91 -0.61
C ASP A 402 -1.60 16.50 -1.49
N LEU A 403 -1.84 16.24 -2.79
CA LEU A 403 -0.77 16.16 -3.79
C LEU A 403 -0.52 17.50 -4.53
N GLY A 404 -0.90 18.62 -3.91
CA GLY A 404 -0.37 19.94 -4.24
C GLY A 404 -1.15 20.72 -5.31
N ILE A 405 -2.48 20.59 -5.35
CA ILE A 405 -3.33 21.51 -6.13
C ILE A 405 -4.27 22.25 -5.17
N VAL A 406 -4.07 23.56 -5.06
CA VAL A 406 -4.92 24.44 -4.24
C VAL A 406 -6.32 24.55 -4.87
N CYS A 407 -7.34 24.18 -4.11
CA CYS A 407 -8.74 24.45 -4.43
C CYS A 407 -9.39 25.29 -3.32
N ASP A 408 -9.44 26.60 -3.52
CA ASP A 408 -10.24 27.51 -2.69
C ASP A 408 -11.75 27.27 -2.91
N THR A 409 -12.37 26.47 -2.05
CA THR A 409 -13.82 26.51 -1.81
C THR A 409 -14.11 26.40 -0.31
N ALA A 410 -14.77 27.42 0.24
CA ALA A 410 -15.11 27.50 1.65
C ALA A 410 -16.36 26.67 2.03
N ASP A 411 -16.72 26.72 3.31
CA ASP A 411 -18.03 26.37 3.88
C ASP A 411 -18.39 24.87 4.02
N HIS A 412 -17.38 24.00 4.16
CA HIS A 412 -17.51 22.77 4.94
C HIS A 412 -16.47 22.71 6.06
N PRO A 413 -16.84 22.30 7.30
CA PRO A 413 -15.88 22.15 8.39
C PRO A 413 -14.93 21.00 8.06
N ALA A 414 -13.64 21.29 8.02
CA ALA A 414 -12.64 20.45 7.36
C ALA A 414 -12.73 18.96 7.75
N SER A 415 -12.85 18.11 6.73
CA SER A 415 -12.52 16.68 6.83
C SER A 415 -11.03 16.57 7.14
N SER A 416 -10.70 16.30 8.41
CA SER A 416 -9.33 16.03 8.85
C SER A 416 -8.74 14.90 8.02
N SER A 417 -7.50 15.06 7.55
CA SER A 417 -6.81 14.02 6.81
C SER A 417 -6.55 12.80 7.70
N LEU A 418 -6.29 11.63 7.12
CA LEU A 418 -5.91 10.45 7.92
C LEU A 418 -4.67 10.71 8.82
N PRO A 419 -3.61 11.41 8.35
CA PRO A 419 -2.54 11.90 9.23
C PRO A 419 -3.02 12.75 10.40
N ASP A 420 -3.94 13.70 10.19
CA ASP A 420 -4.46 14.58 11.26
C ASP A 420 -5.23 13.76 12.30
N LEU A 421 -6.10 12.85 11.86
CA LEU A 421 -6.88 11.96 12.72
C LEU A 421 -5.97 11.08 13.58
N LEU A 422 -4.95 10.46 12.97
CA LEU A 422 -3.99 9.63 13.71
C LEU A 422 -3.09 10.43 14.65
N SER A 423 -2.91 11.74 14.40
CA SER A 423 -2.10 12.64 15.25
C SER A 423 -2.90 13.28 16.40
N ASP A 424 -4.22 13.39 16.29
CA ASP A 424 -5.10 13.98 17.31
C ASP A 424 -5.49 12.93 18.38
N ASP A 425 -4.78 12.93 19.50
CA ASP A 425 -4.99 12.03 20.65
C ASP A 425 -6.28 12.29 21.46
N ARG A 426 -7.07 13.29 21.03
CA ARG A 426 -8.39 13.63 21.58
C ARG A 426 -9.54 13.18 20.69
N ARG A 427 -9.32 13.09 19.38
CA ARG A 427 -10.30 12.52 18.42
C ARG A 427 -10.12 11.04 18.19
N PHE A 428 -8.90 10.54 18.37
CA PHE A 428 -8.50 9.15 18.17
C PHE A 428 -7.89 8.59 19.47
N ALA A 429 -7.31 7.38 19.38
CA ALA A 429 -6.56 6.71 20.44
C ALA A 429 -5.60 7.64 21.22
N LYS A 430 -5.70 7.64 22.57
CA LYS A 430 -4.68 8.25 23.44
C LYS A 430 -3.33 7.58 23.23
N ILE A 431 -2.26 8.35 23.16
CA ILE A 431 -0.89 7.84 22.92
C ILE A 431 -0.48 6.75 23.92
N GLU A 432 -0.91 6.87 25.18
CA GLU A 432 -0.64 5.91 26.27
C GLU A 432 -1.24 4.51 26.02
N ASP A 433 -2.38 4.44 25.31
CA ASP A 433 -3.10 3.18 25.06
C ASP A 433 -2.66 2.49 23.74
N ARG A 434 -2.09 3.24 22.78
CA ARG A 434 -1.72 2.76 21.43
C ARG A 434 -0.84 1.49 21.40
N PRO A 435 0.13 1.28 22.32
CA PRO A 435 0.92 0.04 22.33
C PRO A 435 0.11 -1.23 22.62
N TYR A 436 -1.10 -1.12 23.20
CA TYR A 436 -1.93 -2.26 23.60
C TYR A 436 -3.02 -2.60 22.59
N VAL A 437 -3.36 -1.68 21.69
CA VAL A 437 -4.52 -1.76 20.80
C VAL A 437 -4.14 -2.19 19.38
N PRO A 438 -4.64 -3.32 18.86
CA PRO A 438 -4.51 -3.67 17.46
C PRO A 438 -5.30 -2.71 16.58
N LEU A 439 -4.63 -2.14 15.56
CA LEU A 439 -5.22 -1.22 14.60
C LEU A 439 -5.28 -1.89 13.22
N ILE A 440 -6.49 -2.11 12.73
CA ILE A 440 -6.75 -2.75 11.45
C ILE A 440 -7.24 -1.68 10.48
N LEU A 441 -6.54 -1.49 9.37
CA LEU A 441 -6.85 -0.47 8.37
C LEU A 441 -7.45 -1.14 7.14
N VAL A 442 -8.72 -0.87 6.85
CA VAL A 442 -9.42 -1.39 5.66
C VAL A 442 -9.36 -0.31 4.59
N CYS A 443 -8.68 -0.58 3.49
CA CYS A 443 -8.31 0.42 2.48
C CYS A 443 -8.43 -0.12 1.05
N SER A 444 -8.54 0.76 0.06
CA SER A 444 -8.52 0.35 -1.35
C SER A 444 -7.13 -0.18 -1.75
N ALA A 445 -7.08 -1.09 -2.72
CA ALA A 445 -5.82 -1.68 -3.19
C ALA A 445 -4.81 -0.65 -3.74
N SER A 446 -5.28 0.54 -4.08
CA SER A 446 -4.49 1.70 -4.53
C SER A 446 -3.87 2.49 -3.38
N THR A 447 -4.53 2.59 -2.22
CA THR A 447 -4.08 3.44 -1.10
C THR A 447 -3.23 2.71 -0.06
N ILE A 448 -3.33 1.37 0.07
CA ILE A 448 -2.57 0.57 1.05
C ILE A 448 -1.09 0.96 1.12
N HIS A 449 -0.36 0.98 0.01
CA HIS A 449 1.09 1.21 0.04
C HIS A 449 1.45 2.66 0.46
N SER A 450 0.60 3.63 0.13
CA SER A 450 0.74 5.01 0.61
C SER A 450 0.50 5.12 2.11
N ILE A 451 -0.43 4.32 2.65
CA ILE A 451 -0.75 4.26 4.08
C ILE A 451 0.35 3.50 4.85
N GLU A 452 0.83 2.36 4.34
CA GLU A 452 2.00 1.63 4.87
C GLU A 452 3.19 2.60 5.03
N LYS A 453 3.49 3.37 3.97
CA LYS A 453 4.55 4.37 4.02
C LYS A 453 4.25 5.49 5.01
N LEU A 454 3.02 6.00 5.06
CA LEU A 454 2.62 7.04 6.03
C LEU A 454 2.89 6.61 7.48
N PHE A 455 2.62 5.35 7.82
CA PHE A 455 2.93 4.81 9.15
C PHE A 455 4.44 4.70 9.39
N VAL A 456 5.23 4.22 8.42
CA VAL A 456 6.70 4.16 8.53
C VAL A 456 7.33 5.55 8.66
N ASP A 457 6.89 6.53 7.87
CA ASP A 457 7.40 7.90 7.87
C ASP A 457 7.08 8.66 9.19
N ASN A 458 6.16 8.15 10.03
CA ASN A 458 5.69 8.77 11.28
C ASN A 458 5.85 7.86 12.52
N ASP A 459 6.81 6.93 12.52
CA ASP A 459 7.10 6.02 13.64
C ASP A 459 5.84 5.30 14.18
N TYR A 460 5.05 4.78 13.24
CA TYR A 460 3.78 4.08 13.45
C TYR A 460 2.74 4.85 14.29
N PHE A 461 2.88 6.18 14.40
CA PHE A 461 2.04 7.03 15.28
C PHE A 461 1.99 6.52 16.74
N ALA A 462 3.09 5.95 17.25
CA ALA A 462 3.20 5.33 18.58
C ALA A 462 2.32 4.09 18.83
N PHE A 463 1.77 3.46 17.78
CA PHE A 463 1.24 2.10 17.86
C PHE A 463 2.34 1.05 17.80
N ASP A 464 2.07 -0.14 18.32
CA ASP A 464 2.93 -1.31 18.11
C ASP A 464 2.83 -1.77 16.64
N SER A 465 3.97 -1.78 15.95
CA SER A 465 4.05 -2.12 14.52
C SER A 465 3.70 -3.58 14.19
N GLU A 466 3.81 -4.51 15.14
CA GLU A 466 3.33 -5.90 14.96
C GLU A 466 1.79 -5.99 15.05
N LYS A 467 1.15 -5.01 15.68
CA LYS A 467 -0.29 -4.93 15.92
C LYS A 467 -1.06 -4.10 14.87
N ILE A 468 -0.37 -3.47 13.91
CA ILE A 468 -1.02 -2.77 12.79
C ILE A 468 -1.18 -3.71 11.58
N TRP A 469 -2.42 -3.91 11.10
CA TRP A 469 -2.70 -4.79 9.95
C TRP A 469 -3.45 -4.04 8.84
N PHE A 470 -2.82 -3.91 7.67
CA PHE A 470 -3.46 -3.38 6.47
C PHE A 470 -4.24 -4.49 5.76
N LEU A 471 -5.53 -4.26 5.52
CA LEU A 471 -6.43 -5.16 4.81
C LEU A 471 -6.98 -4.47 3.56
N LYS A 472 -6.93 -5.17 2.42
CA LYS A 472 -7.64 -4.74 1.21
C LYS A 472 -9.15 -4.85 1.45
N GLU A 473 -9.87 -3.79 1.10
CA GLU A 473 -11.33 -3.78 1.02
C GLU A 473 -11.88 -4.93 0.13
N GLU A 474 -12.98 -5.53 0.58
CA GLU A 474 -13.69 -6.57 -0.18
C GLU A 474 -14.38 -5.94 -1.40
N GLY A 475 -14.08 -6.47 -2.59
CA GLY A 475 -14.66 -6.01 -3.85
C GLY A 475 -15.40 -7.12 -4.59
N LEU A 476 -16.60 -6.82 -5.07
CA LEU A 476 -17.40 -7.74 -5.89
C LEU A 476 -17.40 -7.31 -7.37
N PRO A 477 -17.57 -8.26 -8.31
CA PRO A 477 -17.84 -7.94 -9.71
C PRO A 477 -19.07 -7.06 -9.89
N VAL A 478 -18.96 -6.02 -10.73
CA VAL A 478 -20.09 -5.22 -11.20
C VAL A 478 -20.89 -6.06 -12.20
N VAL A 479 -22.23 -6.00 -12.13
CA VAL A 479 -23.12 -6.82 -12.97
C VAL A 479 -24.09 -5.98 -13.81
N SER A 480 -24.55 -6.50 -14.95
CA SER A 480 -25.57 -5.86 -15.79
C SER A 480 -26.88 -5.65 -15.03
N ASN A 481 -27.58 -4.55 -15.31
CA ASN A 481 -28.98 -4.37 -14.88
C ASN A 481 -30.00 -4.82 -15.95
N VAL A 482 -29.54 -4.97 -17.19
CA VAL A 482 -30.30 -5.55 -18.30
C VAL A 482 -30.37 -7.07 -18.11
N VAL A 483 -31.60 -7.60 -18.13
CA VAL A 483 -31.92 -9.02 -18.03
C VAL A 483 -32.00 -9.61 -19.44
N ASP A 484 -31.02 -10.44 -19.79
CA ASP A 484 -31.01 -11.21 -21.03
C ASP A 484 -31.75 -12.55 -20.87
N GLU A 485 -32.24 -13.10 -21.99
CA GLU A 485 -32.86 -14.45 -22.08
C GLU A 485 -31.96 -15.61 -21.59
N LYS A 486 -30.67 -15.35 -21.34
CA LYS A 486 -29.63 -16.36 -21.08
C LYS A 486 -28.90 -16.22 -19.73
N SER A 487 -29.14 -15.14 -19.00
CA SER A 487 -28.58 -14.85 -17.67
C SER A 487 -29.12 -13.51 -17.16
N LYS A 488 -29.69 -13.46 -15.95
CA LYS A 488 -30.33 -12.23 -15.44
C LYS A 488 -29.35 -11.09 -15.11
N PHE A 489 -28.17 -11.43 -14.63
CA PHE A 489 -27.13 -10.49 -14.23
C PHE A 489 -25.77 -11.00 -14.74
N LYS A 490 -25.16 -10.31 -15.71
CA LYS A 490 -23.83 -10.68 -16.24
C LYS A 490 -22.75 -9.85 -15.56
N ILE A 491 -21.67 -10.49 -15.09
CA ILE A 491 -20.42 -9.81 -14.72
C ILE A 491 -19.94 -8.96 -15.91
N LEU A 492 -19.68 -7.68 -15.67
CA LEU A 492 -19.11 -6.78 -16.67
C LEU A 492 -17.58 -6.90 -16.71
N MET A 493 -17.02 -6.80 -17.92
CA MET A 493 -15.58 -6.84 -18.16
C MET A 493 -15.09 -5.42 -18.44
N LYS A 494 -14.06 -4.95 -17.71
CA LYS A 494 -13.40 -3.66 -17.98
C LYS A 494 -12.52 -3.74 -19.22
N SER A 495 -11.89 -4.88 -19.45
CA SER A 495 -11.21 -5.25 -20.69
C SER A 495 -11.32 -6.78 -20.89
N PRO A 496 -10.94 -7.36 -22.04
CA PRO A 496 -11.16 -8.79 -22.31
C PRO A 496 -10.56 -9.76 -21.27
N TRP A 497 -9.58 -9.30 -20.48
CA TRP A 497 -8.89 -10.04 -19.44
C TRP A 497 -8.99 -9.40 -18.03
N GLU A 498 -9.84 -8.38 -17.86
CA GLU A 498 -10.01 -7.65 -16.60
C GLU A 498 -11.49 -7.54 -16.24
N ILE A 499 -11.87 -8.13 -15.10
CA ILE A 499 -13.23 -8.05 -14.56
C ILE A 499 -13.45 -6.67 -13.95
N LEU A 500 -14.59 -6.03 -14.24
CA LEU A 500 -14.97 -4.79 -13.59
C LEU A 500 -15.45 -5.11 -12.16
N GLN A 501 -14.83 -4.49 -11.15
CA GLN A 501 -15.15 -4.69 -9.74
C GLN A 501 -15.50 -3.35 -9.07
N SER A 502 -16.36 -3.41 -8.06
CA SER A 502 -16.67 -2.30 -7.15
C SER A 502 -16.44 -2.74 -5.70
N PRO A 503 -16.09 -1.82 -4.79
CA PRO A 503 -16.24 -2.01 -3.35
C PRO A 503 -17.60 -2.61 -2.97
N VAL A 504 -17.61 -3.43 -1.90
CA VAL A 504 -18.85 -3.89 -1.24
C VAL A 504 -19.44 -2.80 -0.34
N GLY A 505 -18.66 -1.81 0.08
CA GLY A 505 -19.06 -0.86 1.12
C GLY A 505 -18.80 -1.39 2.53
N SER A 506 -19.27 -0.65 3.54
CA SER A 506 -18.93 -0.86 4.96
C SER A 506 -19.23 -2.27 5.49
N GLY A 507 -20.27 -2.93 4.99
CA GLY A 507 -20.62 -4.32 5.34
C GLY A 507 -19.55 -5.34 4.93
N GLY A 508 -18.67 -4.99 3.99
CA GLY A 508 -17.53 -5.80 3.59
C GLY A 508 -16.56 -6.10 4.74
N VAL A 509 -16.48 -5.23 5.75
CA VAL A 509 -15.62 -5.43 6.94
C VAL A 509 -16.01 -6.68 7.72
N ILE A 510 -17.30 -7.02 7.80
CA ILE A 510 -17.79 -8.22 8.48
C ILE A 510 -17.31 -9.50 7.76
N ASN A 511 -17.19 -9.45 6.43
CA ASN A 511 -16.59 -10.54 5.63
C ASN A 511 -15.05 -10.59 5.79
N LEU A 512 -14.36 -9.45 5.88
CA LEU A 512 -12.92 -9.42 6.17
C LEU A 512 -12.59 -9.99 7.57
N LEU A 513 -13.40 -9.65 8.58
CA LEU A 513 -13.36 -10.27 9.91
C LEU A 513 -13.62 -11.78 9.89
N SER A 514 -14.38 -12.27 8.92
CA SER A 514 -14.63 -13.71 8.73
C SER A 514 -13.41 -14.47 8.23
N SER A 515 -12.34 -13.79 7.83
CA SER A 515 -11.08 -14.47 7.50
C SER A 515 -10.44 -15.08 8.76
N PRO A 516 -10.05 -16.36 8.74
CA PRO A 516 -9.53 -17.04 9.94
C PRO A 516 -8.23 -16.41 10.46
N ASN A 517 -7.50 -15.71 9.59
CA ASN A 517 -6.25 -15.02 9.92
C ASN A 517 -6.45 -13.73 10.74
N VAL A 518 -7.64 -13.13 10.71
CA VAL A 518 -7.94 -11.90 11.48
C VAL A 518 -8.58 -12.27 12.80
N LEU A 519 -9.72 -12.97 12.78
CA LEU A 519 -10.43 -13.36 13.99
C LEU A 519 -9.61 -14.30 14.89
N GLY A 520 -8.79 -15.18 14.30
CA GLY A 520 -7.87 -16.03 15.04
C GLY A 520 -6.88 -15.20 15.86
N ARG A 521 -6.16 -14.27 15.22
CA ARG A 521 -5.20 -13.39 15.90
C ARG A 521 -5.84 -12.47 16.93
N LEU A 522 -7.04 -11.92 16.67
CA LEU A 522 -7.77 -11.13 17.68
C LEU A 522 -8.14 -11.98 18.91
N ALA A 523 -8.52 -13.25 18.72
CA ALA A 523 -8.79 -14.15 19.83
C ALA A 523 -7.52 -14.61 20.56
N GLU A 524 -6.40 -14.81 19.85
CA GLU A 524 -5.08 -15.14 20.42
C GLU A 524 -4.51 -13.97 21.26
N LEU A 525 -4.75 -12.73 20.83
CA LEU A 525 -4.42 -11.51 21.59
C LEU A 525 -5.39 -11.24 22.76
N GLY A 526 -6.41 -12.07 22.97
CA GLY A 526 -7.31 -11.97 24.13
C GLY A 526 -8.33 -10.84 24.08
N MET A 527 -8.64 -10.32 22.88
CA MET A 527 -9.61 -9.24 22.65
C MET A 527 -11.03 -9.67 23.02
N GLU A 528 -11.77 -8.75 23.64
CA GLU A 528 -13.18 -8.93 24.04
C GLU A 528 -14.12 -8.02 23.25
N TYR A 529 -13.63 -6.89 22.73
CA TYR A 529 -14.36 -5.95 21.90
C TYR A 529 -13.59 -5.57 20.63
N VAL A 530 -14.33 -5.23 19.59
CA VAL A 530 -13.79 -4.65 18.34
C VAL A 530 -14.64 -3.44 17.98
N GLU A 531 -14.01 -2.27 17.91
CA GLU A 531 -14.62 -1.05 17.39
C GLU A 531 -14.40 -0.99 15.88
N ILE A 532 -15.44 -0.62 15.13
CA ILE A 532 -15.40 -0.47 13.66
C ILE A 532 -15.94 0.92 13.32
N CYS A 533 -15.07 1.79 12.82
CA CYS A 533 -15.36 3.20 12.58
C CYS A 533 -14.88 3.66 11.19
N SER A 534 -15.50 4.73 10.70
CA SER A 534 -15.16 5.38 9.43
C SER A 534 -14.13 6.49 9.63
N SER A 535 -13.15 6.62 8.73
CA SER A 535 -12.14 7.70 8.80
C SER A 535 -12.70 9.12 8.59
N SER A 536 -13.96 9.25 8.17
CA SER A 536 -14.68 10.53 8.10
C SER A 536 -15.59 10.82 9.31
N HIS A 537 -15.64 9.92 10.30
CA HIS A 537 -16.29 10.19 11.58
C HIS A 537 -15.43 11.14 12.43
N ARG A 538 -16.04 12.15 13.08
CA ARG A 538 -15.30 13.26 13.74
C ARG A 538 -14.42 12.79 14.91
N ASN A 539 -14.89 11.77 15.62
CA ASN A 539 -14.27 11.15 16.78
C ASN A 539 -14.24 9.63 16.51
N ALA A 540 -13.36 9.19 15.60
CA ALA A 540 -13.20 7.77 15.27
C ALA A 540 -12.17 7.14 16.20
N GLY A 541 -12.37 5.90 16.67
CA GLY A 541 -11.32 5.14 17.34
C GLY A 541 -11.22 5.36 18.85
N MET A 542 -11.55 4.31 19.60
CA MET A 542 -11.40 4.15 21.05
C MET A 542 -12.37 5.00 21.86
N ASN A 543 -13.65 4.91 21.49
CA ASN A 543 -14.78 5.57 22.14
C ASN A 543 -15.06 4.95 23.53
N SER A 544 -14.22 5.31 24.51
CA SER A 544 -14.26 4.81 25.89
C SER A 544 -15.63 4.94 26.57
N LEU A 545 -16.40 5.98 26.27
CA LEU A 545 -17.75 6.14 26.82
C LEU A 545 -18.73 5.14 26.17
N LEU A 546 -18.72 4.99 24.84
CA LEU A 546 -19.53 3.99 24.14
C LEU A 546 -19.17 2.57 24.60
N LEU A 547 -17.87 2.26 24.74
CA LEU A 547 -17.37 0.97 25.21
C LEU A 547 -17.86 0.65 26.62
N GLY A 548 -17.71 1.62 27.54
CA GLY A 548 -18.13 1.50 28.93
C GLY A 548 -19.63 1.31 29.11
N CYS A 549 -20.44 2.02 28.32
CA CYS A 549 -21.89 1.83 28.26
C CYS A 549 -22.25 0.45 27.70
N THR A 550 -21.68 0.06 26.55
CA THR A 550 -21.93 -1.22 25.88
C THR A 550 -21.60 -2.40 26.80
N HIS A 551 -20.46 -2.34 27.50
CA HIS A 551 -20.06 -3.34 28.49
C HIS A 551 -21.01 -3.38 29.69
N SER A 552 -21.32 -2.22 30.29
CA SER A 552 -22.12 -2.14 31.52
C SER A 552 -23.59 -2.53 31.31
N CYS A 553 -24.13 -2.32 30.10
CA CYS A 553 -25.45 -2.81 29.70
C CYS A 553 -25.46 -4.28 29.24
N GLY A 554 -24.30 -4.93 29.12
CA GLY A 554 -24.18 -6.29 28.58
C GLY A 554 -24.53 -6.41 27.10
N ALA A 555 -24.48 -5.30 26.35
CA ALA A 555 -24.87 -5.25 24.95
C ALA A 555 -23.84 -5.93 24.03
N ASN A 556 -24.33 -6.46 22.92
CA ASN A 556 -23.52 -7.07 21.87
C ASN A 556 -23.04 -6.05 20.82
N ILE A 557 -23.79 -4.95 20.65
CA ILE A 557 -23.46 -3.84 19.76
C ILE A 557 -23.69 -2.52 20.50
N GLY A 558 -22.68 -1.64 20.52
CA GLY A 558 -22.82 -0.22 20.78
C GLY A 558 -22.78 0.56 19.46
N ILE A 559 -23.61 1.60 19.32
CA ILE A 559 -23.68 2.42 18.11
C ILE A 559 -23.61 3.90 18.48
N GLN A 560 -22.66 4.64 17.90
CA GLN A 560 -22.63 6.10 17.94
C GLN A 560 -23.53 6.68 16.83
N LEU A 561 -24.39 7.63 17.18
CA LEU A 561 -25.29 8.31 16.26
C LEU A 561 -25.08 9.83 16.35
N HIS A 562 -24.78 10.47 15.22
CA HIS A 562 -24.67 11.93 15.12
C HIS A 562 -25.95 12.55 14.56
N LYS A 563 -26.52 13.52 15.29
CA LYS A 563 -27.81 14.12 14.98
C LYS A 563 -27.69 15.19 13.89
N GLY A 564 -28.36 14.94 12.77
CA GLY A 564 -28.32 15.82 11.60
C GLY A 564 -27.29 15.42 10.55
N ASP A 565 -26.53 14.34 10.75
CA ASP A 565 -25.90 13.65 9.63
C ASP A 565 -26.98 12.92 8.80
N ALA A 566 -26.85 12.93 7.48
CA ALA A 566 -27.82 12.37 6.55
C ALA A 566 -27.32 11.10 5.86
N ASP A 567 -26.02 10.77 6.01
CA ASP A 567 -25.35 9.67 5.33
C ASP A 567 -24.56 8.81 6.33
N PHE A 568 -25.29 8.00 7.10
CA PHE A 568 -24.74 7.12 8.14
C PHE A 568 -23.69 6.11 7.61
N GLU A 569 -23.59 5.88 6.30
CA GLU A 569 -22.50 5.06 5.72
C GLU A 569 -21.16 5.78 5.65
N LYS A 570 -21.16 7.12 5.58
CA LYS A 570 -19.92 7.90 5.60
C LYS A 570 -19.42 8.18 7.02
N SER A 571 -20.31 8.15 8.00
CA SER A 571 -20.05 8.62 9.36
C SER A 571 -20.63 7.62 10.37
N PHE A 572 -19.86 6.57 10.68
CA PHE A 572 -20.24 5.53 11.64
C PHE A 572 -19.10 5.21 12.62
N ASP A 573 -19.50 4.80 13.83
CA ASP A 573 -18.68 4.20 14.87
C ASP A 573 -19.56 3.16 15.61
N LEU A 574 -19.13 1.89 15.60
CA LEU A 574 -19.84 0.76 16.18
C LEU A 574 -18.88 -0.13 16.98
N ILE A 575 -19.24 -0.46 18.22
CA ILE A 575 -18.48 -1.38 19.08
C ILE A 575 -19.19 -2.74 19.12
N PHE A 576 -18.49 -3.80 18.75
CA PHE A 576 -19.00 -5.17 18.71
C PHE A 576 -18.34 -6.05 19.77
N SER A 577 -19.12 -6.88 20.46
CA SER A 577 -18.56 -7.91 21.33
C SER A 577 -17.93 -9.04 20.50
N MET A 578 -16.77 -9.55 20.90
CA MET A 578 -16.11 -10.70 20.26
C MET A 578 -16.94 -12.00 20.38
N ASN A 579 -17.94 -12.03 21.25
CA ASN A 579 -18.94 -13.11 21.31
C ASN A 579 -19.98 -12.96 20.19
N PHE A 580 -20.44 -11.74 19.92
CA PHE A 580 -21.36 -11.46 18.82
C PHE A 580 -20.69 -11.55 17.45
N ILE A 581 -19.44 -11.11 17.28
CA ILE A 581 -18.68 -11.38 16.05
C ILE A 581 -18.63 -12.89 15.80
N ARG A 582 -18.26 -13.70 16.82
CA ARG A 582 -18.29 -15.18 16.74
C ARG A 582 -19.70 -15.79 16.56
N ARG A 583 -20.78 -15.01 16.73
CA ARG A 583 -22.16 -15.37 16.36
C ARG A 583 -22.44 -15.04 14.88
N LEU A 584 -22.07 -13.85 14.41
CA LEU A 584 -22.16 -13.43 13.01
C LEU A 584 -21.38 -14.35 12.07
N MET A 585 -20.14 -14.73 12.39
CA MET A 585 -19.31 -15.56 11.48
C MET A 585 -19.91 -16.96 11.23
N LYS A 586 -20.76 -17.46 12.14
CA LYS A 586 -21.49 -18.72 11.97
C LYS A 586 -22.70 -18.59 11.03
N GLN A 587 -23.04 -17.36 10.64
CA GLN A 587 -24.21 -16.98 9.86
C GLN A 587 -23.82 -16.11 8.65
N ILE A 588 -22.60 -16.30 8.13
CA ILE A 588 -21.98 -15.50 7.07
C ILE A 588 -22.78 -15.44 5.75
N ASP A 589 -23.75 -16.34 5.55
CA ASP A 589 -24.62 -16.37 4.37
C ASP A 589 -25.77 -15.33 4.45
N LYS A 590 -25.83 -14.51 5.51
CA LYS A 590 -26.93 -13.57 5.79
C LYS A 590 -26.77 -12.06 5.42
N PRO A 591 -25.58 -11.45 5.22
CA PRO A 591 -25.48 -9.99 5.08
C PRO A 591 -26.35 -9.51 3.91
N GLN A 592 -27.16 -8.47 4.13
CA GLN A 592 -28.10 -8.02 3.12
C GLN A 592 -27.38 -7.18 2.06
N PHE A 593 -27.57 -7.54 0.80
CA PHE A 593 -27.10 -6.78 -0.34
C PHE A 593 -28.20 -5.93 -0.97
N TYR A 594 -27.80 -4.81 -1.58
CA TYR A 594 -28.63 -3.98 -2.43
C TYR A 594 -27.89 -3.55 -3.70
N ALA A 595 -28.67 -3.23 -4.74
CA ALA A 595 -28.19 -2.95 -6.08
C ALA A 595 -28.16 -1.43 -6.32
N ILE A 596 -26.98 -0.82 -6.34
CA ILE A 596 -26.85 0.61 -6.65
C ILE A 596 -26.71 0.76 -8.18
N PRO A 597 -27.71 1.32 -8.89
CA PRO A 597 -27.65 1.46 -10.35
C PRO A 597 -26.64 2.55 -10.75
N LYS A 598 -25.65 2.20 -11.58
CA LYS A 598 -24.67 3.16 -12.12
C LYS A 598 -24.42 2.93 -13.62
N PRO A 599 -24.06 3.97 -14.39
CA PRO A 599 -23.49 3.81 -15.72
C PRO A 599 -22.03 3.33 -15.58
N ASN A 600 -21.67 2.22 -16.23
CA ASN A 600 -20.29 1.75 -16.31
C ASN A 600 -19.95 1.40 -17.76
N ALA A 601 -18.89 2.03 -18.27
CA ALA A 601 -18.25 1.61 -19.51
C ALA A 601 -17.62 0.22 -19.32
N HIS A 602 -17.78 -0.64 -20.31
CA HIS A 602 -17.33 -2.03 -20.26
C HIS A 602 -17.10 -2.56 -21.68
N VAL A 603 -16.44 -3.70 -21.79
CA VAL A 603 -16.39 -4.47 -23.03
C VAL A 603 -17.32 -5.67 -22.96
N GLU A 604 -18.03 -5.94 -24.06
CA GLU A 604 -18.71 -7.21 -24.28
C GLU A 604 -18.23 -7.84 -25.59
N LYS A 605 -18.70 -9.06 -25.88
CA LYS A 605 -18.22 -9.86 -27.01
C LYS A 605 -19.35 -10.21 -27.97
N VAL A 606 -19.40 -9.48 -29.08
CA VAL A 606 -20.43 -9.58 -30.12
C VAL A 606 -19.84 -10.29 -31.34
N GLU A 607 -20.50 -11.36 -31.81
CA GLU A 607 -20.13 -12.15 -33.01
C GLU A 607 -18.67 -12.65 -33.14
N LYS A 608 -17.90 -12.58 -32.04
CA LYS A 608 -16.48 -12.95 -31.78
C LYS A 608 -15.55 -11.76 -31.58
N GLU A 609 -15.94 -10.54 -31.94
CA GLU A 609 -15.17 -9.32 -31.68
C GLU A 609 -15.50 -8.75 -30.31
N TRP A 610 -14.60 -7.94 -29.76
CA TRP A 610 -14.82 -7.24 -28.48
C TRP A 610 -15.23 -5.80 -28.78
N VAL A 611 -16.39 -5.39 -28.24
CA VAL A 611 -17.00 -4.09 -28.47
C VAL A 611 -17.02 -3.33 -27.15
N GLU A 612 -16.59 -2.07 -27.18
CA GLU A 612 -16.69 -1.16 -26.04
C GLU A 612 -18.09 -0.54 -25.99
N VAL A 613 -18.73 -0.62 -24.82
CA VAL A 613 -20.10 -0.16 -24.57
C VAL A 613 -20.06 0.93 -23.51
N SER A 614 -20.25 2.17 -23.96
CA SER A 614 -20.24 3.39 -23.13
C SER A 614 -21.68 3.93 -22.97
N PRO A 615 -22.36 3.65 -21.84
CA PRO A 615 -23.78 3.92 -21.67
C PRO A 615 -24.06 5.37 -21.21
N SER A 616 -25.16 5.95 -21.68
CA SER A 616 -25.65 7.28 -21.26
C SER A 616 -26.60 7.25 -20.05
N SER A 617 -26.95 6.06 -19.57
CA SER A 617 -27.83 5.82 -18.43
C SER A 617 -27.33 4.60 -17.62
N PRO A 618 -27.82 4.36 -16.39
CA PRO A 618 -27.41 3.18 -15.64
C PRO A 618 -27.70 1.87 -16.38
N ASN A 619 -26.64 1.12 -16.67
CA ASN A 619 -26.64 -0.19 -17.36
C ASN A 619 -26.24 -1.36 -16.43
N SER A 620 -25.93 -1.05 -15.18
CA SER A 620 -25.26 -1.97 -14.27
C SER A 620 -25.61 -1.69 -12.81
N TYR A 621 -25.38 -2.69 -11.97
CA TYR A 621 -25.51 -2.62 -10.52
C TYR A 621 -24.13 -2.81 -9.87
N HIS A 622 -23.77 -1.86 -8.99
CA HIS A 622 -22.76 -2.06 -7.97
C HIS A 622 -23.43 -2.80 -6.80
N LEU A 623 -22.81 -3.89 -6.33
CA LEU A 623 -23.36 -4.76 -5.28
C LEU A 623 -22.86 -4.29 -3.92
N TYR A 624 -23.71 -3.56 -3.18
CA TYR A 624 -23.35 -2.92 -1.91
C TYR A 624 -23.98 -3.66 -0.72
N SER A 625 -23.29 -3.70 0.42
CA SER A 625 -23.83 -4.16 1.71
C SER A 625 -23.43 -3.19 2.83
N SER A 626 -24.38 -2.91 3.72
CA SER A 626 -24.24 -1.98 4.84
C SER A 626 -23.65 -2.66 6.09
N ILE A 627 -22.81 -1.95 6.86
CA ILE A 627 -22.39 -2.38 8.20
C ILE A 627 -23.60 -2.58 9.12
N PHE A 628 -24.63 -1.73 8.99
CA PHE A 628 -25.88 -1.82 9.74
C PHE A 628 -26.76 -3.03 9.32
N SER A 629 -26.42 -3.75 8.24
CA SER A 629 -27.13 -5.00 7.90
C SER A 629 -26.92 -6.12 8.92
N CYS A 630 -25.90 -6.02 9.79
CA CYS A 630 -25.72 -6.95 10.90
C CYS A 630 -26.75 -6.78 12.03
N LEU A 631 -27.48 -5.66 12.09
CA LEU A 631 -28.47 -5.39 13.14
C LEU A 631 -29.69 -6.32 13.06
N ASP A 632 -29.99 -6.88 11.89
CA ASP A 632 -31.06 -7.88 11.72
C ASP A 632 -30.73 -9.23 12.40
N GLU A 633 -29.51 -9.40 12.92
CA GLU A 633 -29.04 -10.56 13.69
C GLU A 633 -28.89 -10.30 15.20
N CYS A 634 -29.43 -9.19 15.68
CA CYS A 634 -29.59 -8.84 17.09
C CYS A 634 -31.06 -8.59 17.45
N SER A 635 -31.42 -8.82 18.71
CA SER A 635 -32.66 -8.25 19.27
C SER A 635 -32.38 -6.85 19.84
N PHE A 636 -33.42 -6.00 19.92
CA PHE A 636 -33.28 -4.57 20.29
C PHE A 636 -32.78 -4.31 21.71
N ASP A 637 -32.81 -5.33 22.57
CA ASP A 637 -32.23 -5.35 23.92
C ASP A 637 -30.72 -5.67 23.95
N GLU A 638 -30.19 -6.31 22.90
CA GLU A 638 -28.75 -6.56 22.74
C GLU A 638 -27.98 -5.37 22.14
N ILE A 639 -28.67 -4.27 21.86
CA ILE A 639 -28.12 -3.06 21.22
C ILE A 639 -28.13 -1.90 22.24
N PHE A 640 -27.05 -1.12 22.25
CA PHE A 640 -26.94 0.17 22.93
C PHE A 640 -26.72 1.29 21.91
N THR A 641 -27.40 2.42 22.09
CA THR A 641 -27.38 3.56 21.16
C THR A 641 -26.98 4.84 21.89
N MET A 642 -25.97 5.55 21.36
CA MET A 642 -25.48 6.80 21.92
C MET A 642 -25.73 7.95 20.93
N GLU A 643 -26.66 8.83 21.27
CA GLU A 643 -27.07 9.96 20.41
C GLU A 643 -26.36 11.26 20.84
N ASN A 644 -25.61 11.87 19.92
CA ASN A 644 -25.06 13.21 20.15
C ASN A 644 -26.09 14.30 19.86
N SER A 645 -26.08 15.38 20.66
CA SER A 645 -27.08 16.47 20.65
C SER A 645 -26.49 17.87 20.47
#